data_AF-A0A7C2NI68-F1
#
_entry.id   AF-A0A7C2NI68-F1
#
_cell.length_a   1.000
_cell.length_b   1.000
_cell.length_c   1.000
_cell.angle_alpha   90.00
_cell.angle_beta   90.00
_cell.angle_gamma   90.00
#
_symmetry.space_group_name_H-M   'P 1'
#
loop_
_entity.id
_entity.type
_entity.pdbx_description
1 polymer ?
#
loop_
_entity_poly.entity_id
_entity_poly.type
_entity_poly.pdbx_seq_one_letter_code
_entity_poly.pdbx_strand_id
1 'polypeptide(L)'
;MASAPRGSRYVGRAGELARLDALVDDVAAGRRRVLLVGGEAGIGKTRTVSELAERARARGARVLWGRCPEAEGAPDFWPFVQMVRAFAEGAAPDALRSALSGAEDLARLVPELGARVPGLAAATPALDASQARFRLFDAAASFARRLAREAPLLLVFDDLHFADPSSLRLLEFVARDPEPAALGIACTWRDTDVTPDAPAALCVAELARAPGAERVMLRGLEEPELATYLEHAVGVTPSAAVLADLHRRSEGNPFFAAELLRLLAGDGEHAAGPAGTLPPSVRAVVGRRLERLPAETRAALEVAAVVGREFSLPRLELAAERTRVELLERLEPAVAARVVEAVDAASGRYRFAHAVIREVLYDGLPLTQRLALHERVGKAIEALHGADRDDHLAELAHHFCAAAPLGHADVAVEYARRAAERACERLGFEEAALLYRRALDALGLGDDDSPRRCDLLVGLGVAQHRSGAIPAGAERLAEALALAQRLDDPERILRAILGPGWFVGDTFPISDLGEAPALERALARIPGDSALVAEAVSFLATRLFWVGRLEEADRESARAVAIARRVGDPRRLGRCLEARHWVLGGPDHLAEREALAGELLAVAEAAGDVEMQCAAHRWRATDALERGDGAGFERELAACASVARRTRQPFFRFFAAALRALDALVSGRLEEAERRAQRVLEASLRSGYASGASSMATLLMLVRWHRGDLEGALALTAEGLRQRNTITQVLRVARAAFEAEAGRPAEGRAVLEEVLSGEPLPRNRSFTGVGMMLARICERIGAVDRAPAVYALLEPYADRNATIGLSNLTVLSSVASPLGGLSALLGRYDEAERHLERAVALETRTGSQAWLALTQLRYARMLAARGAPGDRARARERAAAALDAARRHGFAAFLAEGEGLLRELEEGYAGAGPAPRAAAAAASARGRFVREGDVWVVALDGAQCRLRDARGLRVLAHLLAHPGAELHALDLYAVSGGRPAGEVVDAGDAGPALDAAAKAAYRARLAELAEELAEAERFHDAGRAERAQAEIDALTEEIARGVGLGGRDRTVASAAERARQAVTHAVRAALKRLRSELPALADHLAPRIRTGLYCAYLPDPTRPIDWEL
;
A
#
# COMPACT_ATOMS: atom_id res chain seq x y z
N MET A 1 26.27 26.32 15.31
CA MET A 1 27.58 25.70 14.99
C MET A 1 27.85 24.44 15.82
N ALA A 2 27.70 23.25 15.23
CA ALA A 2 28.39 22.04 15.72
C ALA A 2 29.57 21.79 14.78
N SER A 3 30.74 22.36 15.09
CA SER A 3 31.95 22.03 14.34
C SER A 3 32.28 20.55 14.51
N ALA A 4 32.78 19.90 13.45
CA ALA A 4 33.36 18.56 13.58
C ALA A 4 34.39 18.56 14.73
N PRO A 5 34.41 17.55 15.61
CA PRO A 5 35.37 17.50 16.70
C PRO A 5 36.77 17.43 16.11
N ARG A 6 37.58 18.48 16.33
CA ARG A 6 39.01 18.48 15.99
C ARG A 6 39.73 17.61 17.00
N GLY A 7 39.79 16.31 16.72
CA GLY A 7 40.52 15.30 17.49
C GLY A 7 41.76 14.79 16.74
N SER A 8 42.65 14.11 17.48
CA SER A 8 43.95 13.56 17.10
C SER A 8 44.03 12.90 15.70
N ARG A 9 45.25 12.82 15.14
CA ARG A 9 45.59 12.20 13.84
C ARG A 9 44.81 10.89 13.62
N TYR A 10 44.20 10.71 12.45
CA TYR A 10 43.54 9.43 12.10
C TYR A 10 44.62 8.35 11.92
N VAL A 11 44.50 7.23 12.64
CA VAL A 11 45.52 6.17 12.70
C VAL A 11 44.95 4.86 12.13
N GLY A 12 45.77 4.18 11.32
CA GLY A 12 45.45 2.88 10.73
C GLY A 12 44.38 2.90 9.64
N ARG A 13 43.84 1.73 9.31
CA ARG A 13 42.66 1.56 8.42
C ARG A 13 42.87 2.05 6.98
N ALA A 14 44.03 1.74 6.41
CA ALA A 14 44.38 2.15 5.05
C ALA A 14 43.37 1.65 3.99
N GLY A 15 42.83 0.45 4.17
CA GLY A 15 41.81 -0.12 3.29
C GLY A 15 40.49 0.66 3.33
N GLU A 16 40.01 1.00 4.53
CA GLU A 16 38.82 1.81 4.71
C GLU A 16 39.02 3.23 4.16
N LEU A 17 40.18 3.85 4.40
CA LEU A 17 40.51 5.17 3.86
C LEU A 17 40.47 5.20 2.32
N ALA A 18 40.98 4.17 1.65
CA ALA A 18 40.92 4.06 0.19
C ALA A 18 39.46 3.99 -0.32
N ARG A 19 38.58 3.30 0.41
CA ARG A 19 37.14 3.23 0.11
C ARG A 19 36.45 4.58 0.31
N LEU A 20 36.82 5.32 1.36
CA LEU A 20 36.34 6.70 1.57
C LEU A 20 36.77 7.61 0.41
N ASP A 21 38.02 7.55 -0.04
CA ASP A 21 38.51 8.34 -1.17
C ASP A 21 37.74 8.01 -2.46
N ALA A 22 37.56 6.72 -2.77
CA ALA A 22 36.79 6.28 -3.94
C ALA A 22 35.35 6.81 -3.91
N LEU A 23 34.70 6.81 -2.74
CA LEU A 23 33.36 7.35 -2.58
C LEU A 23 33.31 8.85 -2.86
N VAL A 24 34.27 9.63 -2.33
CA VAL A 24 34.29 11.08 -2.57
C VAL A 24 34.54 11.37 -4.04
N ASP A 25 35.43 10.63 -4.69
CA ASP A 25 35.73 10.79 -6.11
C ASP A 25 34.51 10.42 -6.99
N ASP A 26 33.76 9.39 -6.62
CA ASP A 26 32.50 9.02 -7.26
C ASP A 26 31.43 10.12 -7.14
N VAL A 27 31.28 10.70 -5.95
CA VAL A 27 30.34 11.79 -5.68
C VAL A 27 30.74 13.05 -6.44
N ALA A 28 32.04 13.38 -6.48
CA ALA A 28 32.57 14.48 -7.28
C ALA A 28 32.34 14.27 -8.78
N ALA A 29 32.35 13.01 -9.25
CA ALA A 29 32.00 12.64 -10.62
C ALA A 29 30.49 12.63 -10.92
N GLY A 30 29.65 13.16 -10.02
CA GLY A 30 28.22 13.30 -10.22
C GLY A 30 27.40 12.06 -9.90
N ARG A 31 28.00 11.04 -9.26
CA ARG A 31 27.31 9.80 -8.90
C ARG A 31 26.72 9.89 -7.50
N ARG A 32 25.62 9.17 -7.29
CA ARG A 32 25.09 8.94 -5.95
C ARG A 32 25.82 7.80 -5.27
N ARG A 33 26.14 7.96 -3.98
CA ARG A 33 26.76 6.91 -3.15
C ARG A 33 26.14 6.88 -1.76
N VAL A 34 26.03 5.67 -1.21
CA VAL A 34 25.60 5.45 0.17
C VAL A 34 26.69 4.67 0.89
N LEU A 35 27.18 5.18 2.02
CA LEU A 35 28.16 4.52 2.87
C LEU A 35 27.53 4.16 4.20
N LEU A 36 27.58 2.89 4.55
CA LEU A 36 27.08 2.36 5.82
C LEU A 36 28.28 1.93 6.66
N VAL A 37 28.57 2.67 7.73
CA VAL A 37 29.70 2.40 8.63
C VAL A 37 29.20 1.74 9.91
N GLY A 38 29.44 0.44 10.04
CA GLY A 38 29.06 -0.37 11.20
C GLY A 38 30.21 -0.76 12.09
N GLY A 39 29.87 -1.13 13.32
CA GLY A 39 30.80 -1.66 14.32
C GLY A 39 30.38 -1.32 15.75
N GLU A 40 31.13 -1.81 16.71
CA GLU A 40 30.83 -1.66 18.15
C GLU A 40 30.92 -0.22 18.66
N ALA A 41 30.39 0.02 19.86
CA ALA A 41 30.56 1.30 20.55
C ALA A 41 32.07 1.61 20.74
N GLY A 42 32.46 2.86 20.49
CA GLY A 42 33.86 3.29 20.66
C GLY A 42 34.85 2.86 19.57
N ILE A 43 34.44 2.03 18.59
CA ILE A 43 35.31 1.54 17.51
C ILE A 43 35.79 2.63 16.53
N GLY A 44 35.24 3.84 16.60
CA GLY A 44 35.66 4.99 15.77
C GLY A 44 34.78 5.31 14.56
N LYS A 45 33.54 4.82 14.47
CA LYS A 45 32.60 5.10 13.38
C LYS A 45 32.45 6.61 13.07
N THR A 46 32.11 7.41 14.08
CA THR A 46 31.99 8.87 13.98
C THR A 46 33.28 9.53 13.52
N ARG A 47 34.45 9.00 13.93
CA ARG A 47 35.75 9.53 13.50
C ARG A 47 36.02 9.19 12.03
N THR A 48 35.68 7.99 11.56
CA THR A 48 35.78 7.59 10.15
C THR A 48 34.91 8.46 9.24
N VAL A 49 33.66 8.75 9.61
CA VAL A 49 32.82 9.67 8.82
C VAL A 49 33.24 11.14 8.96
N SER A 50 33.92 11.52 10.06
CA SER A 50 34.56 12.84 10.18
C SER A 50 35.71 13.02 9.19
N GLU A 51 36.53 11.98 9.04
CA GLU A 51 37.62 11.94 8.07
C GLU A 51 37.08 12.01 6.63
N LEU A 52 36.00 11.26 6.33
CA LEU A 52 35.29 11.37 5.05
C LEU A 52 34.81 12.81 4.79
N ALA A 53 34.21 13.46 5.79
CA ALA A 53 33.75 14.83 5.68
C ALA A 53 34.89 15.83 5.42
N GLU A 54 36.05 15.66 6.05
CA GLU A 54 37.23 16.50 5.78
C GLU A 54 37.75 16.31 4.34
N ARG A 55 37.84 15.06 3.88
CA ARG A 55 38.23 14.72 2.50
C ARG A 55 37.27 15.24 1.45
N ALA A 56 35.97 15.16 1.73
CA ALA A 56 34.92 15.71 0.89
C ALA A 56 35.05 17.23 0.76
N ARG A 57 35.24 17.96 1.87
CA ARG A 57 35.48 19.41 1.85
C ARG A 57 36.74 19.77 1.07
N ALA A 58 37.82 19.01 1.23
CA ALA A 58 39.08 19.23 0.50
C ALA A 58 38.89 19.10 -1.03
N ARG A 59 37.94 18.27 -1.48
CA ARG A 59 37.55 18.11 -2.89
C ARG A 59 36.39 19.01 -3.32
N GLY A 60 36.06 20.03 -2.53
CA GLY A 60 35.04 21.04 -2.87
C GLY A 60 33.60 20.62 -2.59
N ALA A 61 33.37 19.49 -1.91
CA ALA A 61 32.02 19.07 -1.54
C ALA A 61 31.47 19.86 -0.35
N ARG A 62 30.18 20.18 -0.40
CA ARG A 62 29.41 20.71 0.71
C ARG A 62 29.08 19.55 1.67
N VAL A 63 29.34 19.71 2.96
CA VAL A 63 29.03 18.68 3.97
C VAL A 63 27.99 19.19 4.96
N LEU A 64 26.87 18.47 5.06
CA LEU A 64 25.83 18.71 6.06
C LEU A 64 25.77 17.50 7.01
N TRP A 65 25.73 17.77 8.31
CA TRP A 65 25.81 16.74 9.34
C TRP A 65 24.58 16.79 10.25
N GLY A 66 23.87 15.67 10.34
CA GLY A 66 22.79 15.42 11.29
C GLY A 66 23.22 14.34 12.29
N ARG A 67 23.07 14.63 13.57
CA ARG A 67 23.32 13.67 14.66
C ARG A 67 21.99 13.19 15.20
N CYS A 68 21.86 11.88 15.37
CA CYS A 68 20.69 11.29 16.02
C CYS A 68 20.93 11.32 17.54
N PRO A 69 20.23 12.18 18.29
CA PRO A 69 20.47 12.32 19.71
C PRO A 69 19.97 11.08 20.45
N GLU A 70 20.78 10.60 21.39
CA GLU A 70 20.43 9.51 22.31
C GLU A 70 19.39 9.94 23.38
N ALA A 71 19.07 11.24 23.46
CA ALA A 71 18.06 11.74 24.38
C ALA A 71 16.67 11.33 23.90
N GLU A 72 15.94 10.57 24.72
CA GLU A 72 14.53 10.31 24.48
C GLU A 72 13.74 11.63 24.48
N GLY A 73 12.90 11.83 23.45
CA GLY A 73 12.11 13.07 23.29
C GLY A 73 12.68 14.10 22.31
N ALA A 74 13.66 13.73 21.47
CA ALA A 74 14.09 14.60 20.38
C ALA A 74 12.98 14.83 19.33
N PRO A 75 12.92 16.01 18.67
CA PRO A 75 11.90 16.28 17.66
C PRO A 75 12.01 15.35 16.44
N ASP A 76 10.89 15.11 15.76
CA ASP A 76 10.88 14.37 14.49
C ASP A 76 11.79 15.02 13.44
N PHE A 77 12.36 14.19 12.56
CA PHE A 77 13.20 14.64 11.45
C PHE A 77 14.45 15.43 11.92
N TRP A 78 14.84 15.33 13.19
CA TRP A 78 15.90 16.14 13.78
C TRP A 78 17.23 16.18 12.99
N PRO A 79 17.80 15.06 12.52
CA PRO A 79 19.02 15.11 11.71
C PRO A 79 18.85 15.97 10.46
N PHE A 80 17.67 15.95 9.82
CA PHE A 80 17.37 16.82 8.67
C PHE A 80 17.20 18.28 9.07
N VAL A 81 16.49 18.55 10.18
CA VAL A 81 16.34 19.90 10.74
C VAL A 81 17.71 20.53 11.00
N GLN A 82 18.64 19.77 11.60
CA GLN A 82 20.01 20.23 11.84
C GLN A 82 20.75 20.57 10.54
N MET A 83 20.65 19.71 9.52
CA MET A 83 21.29 19.94 8.23
C MET A 83 20.73 21.20 7.52
N VAL A 84 19.41 21.37 7.53
CA VAL A 84 18.74 22.53 6.90
C VAL A 84 19.09 23.82 7.65
N ARG A 85 19.07 23.82 8.99
CA ARG A 85 19.49 24.98 9.81
C ARG A 85 20.95 25.33 9.55
N ALA A 86 21.83 24.34 9.53
CA ALA A 86 23.26 24.55 9.27
C ALA A 86 23.51 25.16 7.88
N PHE A 87 22.78 24.72 6.86
CA PHE A 87 22.84 25.34 5.54
C PHE A 87 22.32 26.78 5.57
N ALA A 88 21.17 27.00 6.19
CA ALA A 88 20.55 28.32 6.27
C ALA A 88 21.49 29.33 6.96
N GLU A 89 22.06 29.00 8.13
CA GLU A 89 23.01 29.85 8.88
C GLU A 89 24.15 30.40 8.00
N GLY A 90 24.70 29.58 7.10
CA GLY A 90 25.79 29.97 6.21
C GLY A 90 25.39 30.58 4.85
N ALA A 91 24.12 30.53 4.47
CA ALA A 91 23.65 30.96 3.15
C ALA A 91 23.15 32.41 3.13
N ALA A 92 23.52 33.15 2.06
CA ALA A 92 22.89 34.43 1.74
C ALA A 92 21.41 34.24 1.38
N PRO A 93 20.53 35.24 1.60
CA PRO A 93 19.09 35.10 1.37
C PRO A 93 18.69 34.60 -0.03
N ASP A 94 19.37 35.05 -1.08
CA ASP A 94 19.07 34.62 -2.46
C ASP A 94 19.50 33.17 -2.73
N ALA A 95 20.63 32.74 -2.19
CA ALA A 95 21.08 31.36 -2.26
C ALA A 95 20.12 30.43 -1.49
N LEU A 96 19.65 30.87 -0.33
CA LEU A 96 18.66 30.15 0.46
C LEU A 96 17.31 30.05 -0.29
N ARG A 97 16.85 31.14 -0.92
CA ARG A 97 15.64 31.15 -1.76
C ARG A 97 15.77 30.21 -2.97
N SER A 98 16.91 30.19 -3.64
CA SER A 98 17.20 29.28 -4.75
C SER A 98 17.16 27.81 -4.31
N ALA A 99 17.81 27.49 -3.19
CA ALA A 99 17.85 26.14 -2.63
C ALA A 99 16.47 25.64 -2.18
N LEU A 100 15.63 26.52 -1.64
CA LEU A 100 14.30 26.18 -1.12
C LEU A 100 13.16 26.27 -2.15
N SER A 101 13.43 26.72 -3.38
CA SER A 101 12.42 26.78 -4.44
C SER A 101 11.82 25.38 -4.72
N GLY A 102 10.51 25.20 -4.60
CA GLY A 102 9.86 23.90 -4.74
C GLY A 102 10.15 22.92 -3.59
N ALA A 103 10.68 23.41 -2.46
CA ALA A 103 10.91 22.68 -1.23
C ALA A 103 10.29 23.42 -0.01
N GLU A 104 9.22 24.16 -0.25
CA GLU A 104 8.57 25.05 0.73
C GLU A 104 8.03 24.29 1.95
N ASP A 105 7.64 23.02 1.77
CA ASP A 105 7.18 22.16 2.87
C ASP A 105 8.27 21.89 3.93
N LEU A 106 9.55 22.17 3.65
CA LEU A 106 10.61 22.15 4.69
C LEU A 106 10.42 23.24 5.74
N ALA A 107 9.70 24.33 5.44
CA ALA A 107 9.37 25.36 6.42
C ALA A 107 8.45 24.82 7.55
N ARG A 108 7.81 23.65 7.36
CA ARG A 108 7.07 22.96 8.43
C ARG A 108 7.98 22.40 9.52
N LEU A 109 9.16 21.93 9.12
CA LEU A 109 10.17 21.37 10.03
C LEU A 109 11.08 22.45 10.59
N VAL A 110 11.35 23.50 9.82
CA VAL A 110 12.24 24.61 10.18
C VAL A 110 11.50 25.95 10.00
N PRO A 111 10.60 26.33 10.93
CA PRO A 111 9.81 27.55 10.82
C PRO A 111 10.66 28.82 10.68
N GLU A 112 11.89 28.82 11.21
CA GLU A 112 12.82 29.95 11.14
C GLU A 112 13.21 30.32 9.70
N LEU A 113 13.00 29.41 8.73
CA LEU A 113 13.22 29.70 7.31
C LEU A 113 12.28 30.79 6.79
N GLY A 114 11.04 30.87 7.29
CA GLY A 114 10.05 31.86 6.87
C GLY A 114 10.47 33.29 7.23
N ALA A 115 11.14 33.47 8.36
CA ALA A 115 11.67 34.77 8.78
C ALA A 115 12.85 35.24 7.90
N ARG A 116 13.63 34.30 7.35
CA ARG A 116 14.81 34.59 6.53
C ARG A 116 14.51 34.70 5.04
N VAL A 117 13.43 34.07 4.58
CA VAL A 117 12.99 34.14 3.19
C VAL A 117 11.53 34.61 3.17
N PRO A 118 11.29 35.93 3.09
CA PRO A 118 9.93 36.47 3.01
C PRO A 118 9.15 35.87 1.84
N GLY A 119 7.94 35.39 2.12
CA GLY A 119 7.07 34.68 1.18
C GLY A 119 7.27 33.16 1.12
N LEU A 120 8.23 32.60 1.87
CA LEU A 120 8.39 31.15 2.04
C LEU A 120 7.39 30.66 3.09
N ALA A 121 6.18 30.32 2.65
CA ALA A 121 5.22 29.59 3.45
C ALA A 121 5.18 28.14 2.96
N ALA A 122 5.11 27.19 3.88
CA ALA A 122 4.77 25.83 3.52
C ALA A 122 3.47 25.83 2.71
N ALA A 123 3.37 24.94 1.71
CA ALA A 123 2.14 24.78 0.95
C ALA A 123 0.97 24.58 1.92
N THR A 124 -0.20 25.13 1.59
CA THR A 124 -1.40 25.02 2.44
C THR A 124 -1.60 23.56 2.90
N PRO A 125 -1.88 23.29 4.20
CA PRO A 125 -1.95 21.94 4.74
C PRO A 125 -2.80 21.02 3.88
N ALA A 126 -2.20 19.94 3.36
CA ALA A 126 -2.96 18.95 2.60
C ALA A 126 -4.12 18.46 3.49
N LEU A 127 -5.27 18.27 2.86
CA LEU A 127 -6.39 17.63 3.54
C LEU A 127 -6.07 16.15 3.85
N ASP A 128 -5.19 15.53 3.04
CA ASP A 128 -4.66 14.17 3.24
C ASP A 128 -3.23 14.21 3.81
N ALA A 129 -3.07 13.64 5.00
CA ALA A 129 -1.82 13.58 5.73
C ALA A 129 -0.73 12.75 5.00
N SER A 130 -1.13 11.70 4.25
CA SER A 130 -0.21 10.88 3.46
C SER A 130 0.40 11.67 2.31
N GLN A 131 -0.41 12.51 1.66
CA GLN A 131 0.03 13.42 0.60
C GLN A 131 0.96 14.50 1.16
N ALA A 132 0.61 15.12 2.30
CA ALA A 132 1.49 16.07 2.98
C ALA A 132 2.87 15.46 3.29
N ARG A 133 2.91 14.21 3.78
CA ARG A 133 4.16 13.51 4.09
C ARG A 133 5.01 13.28 2.85
N PHE A 134 4.39 12.84 1.75
CA PHE A 134 5.11 12.71 0.48
C PHE A 134 5.67 14.05 0.01
N ARG A 135 4.91 15.16 0.10
CA ARG A 135 5.41 16.49 -0.29
C ARG A 135 6.61 16.92 0.55
N LEU A 136 6.58 16.67 1.86
CA LEU A 136 7.72 16.92 2.73
C LEU A 136 8.95 16.11 2.30
N PHE A 137 8.76 14.83 1.98
CA PHE A 137 9.83 13.94 1.55
C PHE A 137 10.43 14.36 0.19
N ASP A 138 9.58 14.71 -0.80
CA ASP A 138 10.05 15.25 -2.08
C ASP A 138 10.67 16.64 -1.94
N ALA A 139 10.22 17.46 -0.99
CA ALA A 139 10.85 18.75 -0.68
C ALA A 139 12.28 18.56 -0.17
N ALA A 140 12.50 17.63 0.77
CA ALA A 140 13.83 17.29 1.27
C ALA A 140 14.74 16.70 0.17
N ALA A 141 14.23 15.79 -0.66
CA ALA A 141 14.97 15.24 -1.80
C ALA A 141 15.28 16.33 -2.85
N SER A 142 14.32 17.22 -3.13
CA SER A 142 14.50 18.37 -4.04
C SER A 142 15.57 19.34 -3.52
N PHE A 143 15.55 19.63 -2.23
CA PHE A 143 16.56 20.45 -1.57
C PHE A 143 17.95 19.82 -1.72
N ALA A 144 18.11 18.54 -1.38
CA ALA A 144 19.38 17.82 -1.56
C ALA A 144 19.86 17.83 -3.02
N ARG A 145 18.98 17.56 -3.99
CA ARG A 145 19.30 17.61 -5.42
C ARG A 145 19.76 19.00 -5.88
N ARG A 146 19.10 20.07 -5.41
CA ARG A 146 19.47 21.45 -5.78
C ARG A 146 20.84 21.81 -5.23
N LEU A 147 21.10 21.49 -3.96
CA LEU A 147 22.43 21.69 -3.38
C LEU A 147 23.50 20.89 -4.15
N ALA A 148 23.20 19.64 -4.51
CA ALA A 148 24.09 18.76 -5.27
C ALA A 148 24.36 19.23 -6.72
N ARG A 149 23.51 20.11 -7.28
CA ARG A 149 23.74 20.72 -8.61
C ARG A 149 24.73 21.89 -8.56
N GLU A 150 24.81 22.58 -7.43
CA GLU A 150 25.75 23.69 -7.24
C GLU A 150 27.16 23.19 -6.91
N ALA A 151 27.25 22.19 -6.05
CA ALA A 151 28.50 21.53 -5.65
C ALA A 151 28.18 20.11 -5.18
N PRO A 152 29.13 19.15 -5.26
CA PRO A 152 28.94 17.82 -4.70
C PRO A 152 28.50 17.90 -3.23
N LEU A 153 27.50 17.12 -2.83
CA LEU A 153 26.90 17.16 -1.49
C LEU A 153 27.19 15.86 -0.74
N LEU A 154 27.66 15.96 0.51
CA LEU A 154 27.74 14.85 1.45
C LEU A 154 26.79 15.09 2.63
N LEU A 155 25.82 14.21 2.82
CA LEU A 155 24.94 14.17 3.98
C LEU A 155 25.46 13.11 4.96
N VAL A 156 25.75 13.50 6.21
CA VAL A 156 26.22 12.59 7.25
C VAL A 156 25.15 12.40 8.32
N PHE A 157 24.69 11.16 8.49
CA PHE A 157 23.76 10.74 9.53
C PHE A 157 24.49 9.90 10.58
N ASP A 158 24.76 10.50 11.73
CA ASP A 158 25.54 9.86 12.79
C ASP A 158 24.61 9.22 13.85
N ASP A 159 24.94 8.00 14.26
CA ASP A 159 24.27 7.17 15.26
C ASP A 159 22.82 6.81 14.92
N LEU A 160 22.56 6.25 13.73
CA LEU A 160 21.21 5.88 13.24
C LEU A 160 20.38 4.99 14.18
N HIS A 161 21.02 4.26 15.08
CA HIS A 161 20.33 3.43 16.09
C HIS A 161 19.54 4.27 17.10
N PHE A 162 19.80 5.59 17.18
CA PHE A 162 19.02 6.56 17.96
C PHE A 162 18.11 7.43 17.08
N ALA A 163 18.04 7.21 15.78
CA ALA A 163 17.18 8.01 14.91
C ALA A 163 15.71 7.69 15.16
N ASP A 164 14.86 8.72 15.14
CA ASP A 164 13.40 8.52 15.13
C ASP A 164 12.98 7.78 13.85
N PRO A 165 11.92 6.94 13.89
CA PRO A 165 11.50 6.18 12.73
C PRO A 165 11.14 7.05 11.52
N SER A 166 10.63 8.26 11.73
CA SER A 166 10.25 9.18 10.66
C SER A 166 11.47 9.72 9.90
N SER A 167 12.56 10.04 10.59
CA SER A 167 13.87 10.35 10.01
C SER A 167 14.41 9.20 9.16
N LEU A 168 14.31 7.95 9.63
CA LEU A 168 14.76 6.77 8.89
C LEU A 168 13.99 6.60 7.58
N ARG A 169 12.65 6.77 7.60
CA ARG A 169 11.81 6.75 6.38
C ARG A 169 12.19 7.85 5.39
N LEU A 170 12.48 9.05 5.87
CA LEU A 170 12.91 10.16 5.01
C LEU A 170 14.29 9.89 4.40
N LEU A 171 15.21 9.31 5.17
CA LEU A 171 16.53 8.90 4.70
C LEU A 171 16.44 7.82 3.60
N GLU A 172 15.62 6.79 3.79
CA GLU A 172 15.32 5.78 2.77
C GLU A 172 14.80 6.43 1.48
N PHE A 173 13.87 7.38 1.59
CA PHE A 173 13.30 8.09 0.45
C PHE A 173 14.36 8.90 -0.32
N VAL A 174 15.18 9.68 0.39
CA VAL A 174 16.23 10.52 -0.22
C VAL A 174 17.32 9.65 -0.86
N ALA A 175 17.71 8.54 -0.22
CA ALA A 175 18.73 7.65 -0.75
C ALA A 175 18.30 6.97 -2.06
N ARG A 176 17.02 6.60 -2.17
CA ARG A 176 16.45 5.84 -3.30
C ARG A 176 15.89 6.68 -4.44
N ASP A 177 15.95 8.01 -4.34
CA ASP A 177 15.46 8.90 -5.39
C ASP A 177 16.13 8.55 -6.76
N PRO A 178 15.36 8.27 -7.82
CA PRO A 178 15.92 7.78 -9.08
C PRO A 178 16.70 8.85 -9.87
N GLU A 179 16.56 10.13 -9.53
CA GLU A 179 17.21 11.22 -10.26
C GLU A 179 18.73 11.27 -9.97
N PRO A 180 19.59 11.32 -11.01
CA PRO A 180 21.03 11.48 -10.84
C PRO A 180 21.38 12.76 -10.07
N ALA A 181 22.26 12.66 -9.10
CA ALA A 181 22.78 13.78 -8.33
C ALA A 181 24.18 13.47 -7.79
N ALA A 182 25.04 14.49 -7.70
CA ALA A 182 26.35 14.45 -7.04
C ALA A 182 26.16 14.39 -5.51
N LEU A 183 25.65 13.26 -5.02
CA LEU A 183 25.17 13.09 -3.65
C LEU A 183 25.81 11.88 -2.96
N GLY A 184 26.60 12.13 -1.92
CA GLY A 184 27.04 11.13 -0.95
C GLY A 184 26.14 11.13 0.29
N ILE A 185 25.80 9.96 0.78
CA ILE A 185 25.12 9.76 2.06
C ILE A 185 25.99 8.84 2.90
N ALA A 186 26.40 9.28 4.09
CA ALA A 186 27.18 8.47 5.01
C ALA A 186 26.42 8.28 6.31
N CYS A 187 26.23 7.03 6.72
CA CYS A 187 25.48 6.67 7.91
C CYS A 187 26.35 5.86 8.87
N THR A 188 26.27 6.13 10.17
CA THR A 188 26.88 5.29 11.20
C THR A 188 25.81 4.57 12.02
N TRP A 189 26.05 3.31 12.38
CA TRP A 189 25.13 2.51 13.21
C TRP A 189 25.90 1.52 14.10
N ARG A 190 25.27 1.03 15.18
CA ARG A 190 25.79 -0.08 15.98
C ARG A 190 25.28 -1.39 15.37
N ASP A 191 26.19 -2.34 15.14
CA ASP A 191 25.85 -3.68 14.62
C ASP A 191 25.69 -4.71 15.76
N THR A 192 26.12 -4.35 16.97
CA THR A 192 25.93 -5.12 18.19
C THR A 192 24.76 -4.51 18.99
N ASP A 193 23.94 -5.37 19.60
CA ASP A 193 22.80 -5.01 20.48
C ASP A 193 21.52 -4.48 19.80
N VAL A 194 21.34 -4.70 18.50
CA VAL A 194 20.13 -4.28 17.77
C VAL A 194 19.33 -5.52 17.37
N THR A 195 18.07 -5.62 17.83
CA THR A 195 17.17 -6.68 17.37
C THR A 195 16.97 -6.56 15.85
N PRO A 196 16.90 -7.68 15.10
CA PRO A 196 16.72 -7.63 13.64
C PRO A 196 15.52 -6.79 13.17
N ASP A 197 14.48 -6.70 14.00
CA ASP A 197 13.24 -5.96 13.74
C ASP A 197 13.29 -4.48 14.16
N ALA A 198 14.40 -4.01 14.74
CA ALA A 198 14.52 -2.61 15.13
C ALA A 198 14.47 -1.68 13.90
N PRO A 199 13.81 -0.51 13.98
CA PRO A 199 13.66 0.41 12.84
C PRO A 199 14.99 0.78 12.15
N ALA A 200 16.05 1.02 12.92
CA ALA A 200 17.37 1.33 12.38
C ALA A 200 18.00 0.15 11.63
N ALA A 201 17.78 -1.08 12.11
CA ALA A 201 18.28 -2.28 11.44
C ALA A 201 17.63 -2.48 10.07
N LEU A 202 16.30 -2.34 10.02
CA LEU A 202 15.50 -2.40 8.79
C LEU A 202 15.90 -1.30 7.81
N CYS A 203 16.07 -0.06 8.29
CA CYS A 203 16.48 1.07 7.45
C CYS A 203 17.84 0.80 6.79
N VAL A 204 18.81 0.29 7.53
CA VAL A 204 20.14 0.04 6.96
C VAL A 204 20.13 -1.15 6.00
N ALA A 205 19.31 -2.18 6.25
CA ALA A 205 19.08 -3.24 5.28
C ALA A 205 18.49 -2.71 3.96
N GLU A 206 17.56 -1.75 4.03
CA GLU A 206 17.01 -1.08 2.85
C GLU A 206 18.04 -0.18 2.16
N LEU A 207 18.83 0.60 2.91
CA LEU A 207 19.89 1.44 2.35
C LEU A 207 21.00 0.62 1.68
N ALA A 208 21.31 -0.57 2.20
CA ALA A 208 22.29 -1.48 1.59
C ALA A 208 21.85 -1.98 0.21
N ARG A 209 20.55 -1.91 -0.11
CA ARG A 209 19.99 -2.26 -1.43
C ARG A 209 19.99 -1.07 -2.41
N ALA A 210 20.38 0.13 -1.97
CA ALA A 210 20.41 1.31 -2.82
C ALA A 210 21.54 1.21 -3.87
N PRO A 211 21.36 1.79 -5.08
CA PRO A 211 22.40 1.81 -6.10
C PRO A 211 23.68 2.50 -5.61
N GLY A 212 24.82 1.82 -5.72
CA GLY A 212 26.11 2.35 -5.24
C GLY A 212 26.24 2.42 -3.73
N ALA A 213 25.48 1.59 -3.00
CA ALA A 213 25.64 1.42 -1.56
C ALA A 213 26.86 0.55 -1.23
N GLU A 214 27.55 0.93 -0.17
CA GLU A 214 28.76 0.28 0.31
C GLU A 214 28.72 0.13 1.83
N ARG A 215 28.95 -1.08 2.34
CA ARG A 215 29.02 -1.37 3.77
C ARG A 215 30.48 -1.53 4.20
N VAL A 216 30.88 -0.76 5.22
CA VAL A 216 32.17 -0.83 5.88
C VAL A 216 31.94 -1.26 7.32
N MET A 217 32.41 -2.46 7.67
CA MET A 217 32.40 -2.94 9.05
C MET A 217 33.75 -2.67 9.68
N LEU A 218 33.78 -1.74 10.64
CA LEU A 218 35.00 -1.38 11.36
C LEU A 218 35.34 -2.47 12.37
N ARG A 219 36.58 -2.95 12.28
CA ARG A 219 37.19 -3.86 13.26
C ARG A 219 38.12 -3.08 14.20
N GLY A 220 38.58 -3.77 15.25
CA GLY A 220 39.64 -3.26 16.12
C GLY A 220 40.88 -2.89 15.32
N LEU A 221 41.65 -1.92 15.84
CA LEU A 221 42.96 -1.59 15.29
C LEU A 221 43.93 -2.73 15.58
N GLU A 222 44.72 -3.08 14.58
CA GLU A 222 45.81 -4.05 14.75
C GLU A 222 46.83 -3.51 15.74
N GLU A 223 47.58 -4.40 16.40
CA GLU A 223 48.52 -4.03 17.47
C GLU A 223 49.47 -2.85 17.13
N PRO A 224 50.08 -2.75 15.92
CA PRO A 224 50.92 -1.61 15.55
C PRO A 224 50.15 -0.29 15.37
N GLU A 225 48.93 -0.39 14.85
CA GLU A 225 48.03 0.76 14.69
C GLU A 225 47.52 1.23 16.05
N LEU A 226 47.22 0.29 16.95
CA LEU A 226 46.79 0.57 18.31
C LEU A 226 47.88 1.27 19.12
N ALA A 227 49.16 0.84 19.00
CA ALA A 227 50.29 1.49 19.64
C ALA A 227 50.40 2.97 19.25
N THR A 228 50.35 3.22 17.94
CA THR A 228 50.43 4.56 17.35
C THR A 228 49.25 5.42 17.82
N TYR A 229 48.05 4.85 17.89
CA TYR A 229 46.87 5.54 18.40
C TYR A 229 47.00 5.88 19.89
N LEU A 230 47.46 4.94 20.73
CA LEU A 230 47.59 5.14 22.18
C LEU A 230 48.63 6.20 22.53
N GLU A 231 49.76 6.22 21.81
CA GLU A 231 50.78 7.27 21.94
C GLU A 231 50.17 8.67 21.70
N HIS A 232 49.38 8.83 20.64
CA HIS A 232 48.72 10.10 20.33
C HIS A 232 47.53 10.44 21.25
N ALA A 233 46.75 9.44 21.70
CA ALA A 233 45.49 9.65 22.42
C ALA A 233 45.66 9.75 23.95
N VAL A 234 46.71 9.15 24.50
CA VAL A 234 47.00 9.11 25.94
C VAL A 234 48.32 9.82 26.27
N GLY A 235 49.22 10.00 25.29
CA GLY A 235 50.53 10.64 25.51
C GLY A 235 51.56 9.71 26.17
N VAL A 236 51.28 8.40 26.19
CA VAL A 236 52.13 7.36 26.80
C VAL A 236 52.30 6.24 25.79
N THR A 237 53.56 5.82 25.58
CA THR A 237 53.89 4.64 24.76
C THR A 237 53.91 3.40 25.65
N PRO A 238 52.91 2.49 25.56
CA PRO A 238 52.90 1.28 26.38
C PRO A 238 54.07 0.35 26.00
N SER A 239 54.59 -0.40 26.98
CA SER A 239 55.55 -1.47 26.69
C SER A 239 54.89 -2.58 25.86
N ALA A 240 55.67 -3.37 25.12
CA ALA A 240 55.14 -4.43 24.26
C ALA A 240 54.23 -5.43 25.01
N ALA A 241 54.57 -5.76 26.27
CA ALA A 241 53.75 -6.65 27.10
C ALA A 241 52.40 -6.02 27.49
N VAL A 242 52.38 -4.73 27.81
CA VAL A 242 51.14 -3.98 28.13
C VAL A 242 50.30 -3.78 26.87
N LEU A 243 50.92 -3.47 25.72
CA LEU A 243 50.24 -3.32 24.44
C LEU A 243 49.56 -4.62 24.01
N ALA A 244 50.23 -5.76 24.11
CA ALA A 244 49.66 -7.07 23.78
C ALA A 244 48.46 -7.43 24.69
N ASP A 245 48.54 -7.13 25.99
CA ASP A 245 47.42 -7.34 26.93
C ASP A 245 46.26 -6.38 26.67
N LEU A 246 46.54 -5.10 26.38
CA LEU A 246 45.54 -4.11 25.96
C LEU A 246 44.85 -4.54 24.67
N HIS A 247 45.61 -4.96 23.65
CA HIS A 247 45.06 -5.42 22.37
C HIS A 247 44.20 -6.67 22.55
N ARG A 248 44.66 -7.66 23.31
CA ARG A 248 43.89 -8.89 23.59
C ARG A 248 42.58 -8.61 24.33
N ARG A 249 42.61 -7.76 25.36
CA ARG A 249 41.42 -7.47 26.19
C ARG A 249 40.45 -6.52 25.50
N SER A 250 40.96 -5.59 24.69
CA SER A 250 40.14 -4.63 23.96
C SER A 250 39.69 -5.11 22.58
N GLU A 251 40.24 -6.23 22.11
CA GLU A 251 40.12 -6.71 20.74
C GLU A 251 40.44 -5.61 19.71
N GLY A 252 41.42 -4.75 20.05
CA GLY A 252 41.82 -3.60 19.25
C GLY A 252 40.86 -2.41 19.28
N ASN A 253 39.79 -2.41 20.11
CA ASN A 253 38.87 -1.29 20.22
C ASN A 253 39.60 -0.02 20.74
N PRO A 254 39.74 1.05 19.92
CA PRO A 254 40.58 2.20 20.27
C PRO A 254 40.11 2.91 21.53
N PHE A 255 38.79 3.02 21.71
CA PHE A 255 38.24 3.64 22.91
C PHE A 255 38.56 2.80 24.14
N PHE A 256 38.26 1.50 24.11
CA PHE A 256 38.46 0.64 25.27
C PHE A 256 39.95 0.53 25.67
N ALA A 257 40.84 0.37 24.69
CA ALA A 257 42.28 0.33 24.94
C ALA A 257 42.81 1.63 25.55
N ALA A 258 42.38 2.80 25.06
CA ALA A 258 42.76 4.09 25.65
C ALA A 258 42.25 4.23 27.08
N GLU A 259 41.04 3.75 27.37
CA GLU A 259 40.46 3.79 28.70
C GLU A 259 41.20 2.88 29.70
N LEU A 260 41.58 1.68 29.27
CA LEU A 260 42.40 0.75 30.06
C LEU A 260 43.80 1.32 30.31
N LEU A 261 44.44 1.94 29.31
CA LEU A 261 45.75 2.58 29.49
C LEU A 261 45.69 3.78 30.44
N ARG A 262 44.64 4.61 30.36
CA ARG A 262 44.42 5.73 31.28
C ARG A 262 44.24 5.29 32.73
N LEU A 263 43.58 4.14 32.96
CA LEU A 263 43.49 3.56 34.30
C LEU A 263 44.87 3.17 34.85
N LEU A 264 45.73 2.55 34.02
CA LEU A 264 47.08 2.17 34.42
C LEU A 264 47.98 3.39 34.68
N ALA A 265 47.83 4.46 33.89
CA ALA A 265 48.61 5.69 34.03
C ALA A 265 48.22 6.52 35.27
N GLY A 266 46.98 6.41 35.76
CA GLY A 266 46.47 7.17 36.91
C GLY A 266 46.94 6.71 38.30
N ASP A 267 47.61 5.55 38.39
CA ASP A 267 48.09 4.99 39.67
C ASP A 267 49.56 5.34 40.01
N GLY A 268 50.22 6.20 39.22
CA GLY A 268 51.56 6.73 39.52
C GLY A 268 52.73 5.79 39.17
N GLU A 269 53.67 6.29 38.36
CA GLU A 269 55.04 5.84 38.02
C GLU A 269 55.38 4.35 37.82
N HIS A 270 54.47 3.39 37.93
CA HIS A 270 54.75 1.99 37.60
C HIS A 270 53.87 1.49 36.46
N ALA A 271 54.29 1.75 35.22
CA ALA A 271 53.86 1.03 34.02
C ALA A 271 54.35 -0.46 34.01
N ALA A 272 54.57 -1.06 35.18
CA ALA A 272 55.22 -2.35 35.41
C ALA A 272 54.50 -3.21 36.49
N GLY A 273 53.19 -3.04 36.69
CA GLY A 273 52.39 -4.01 37.45
C GLY A 273 52.07 -5.25 36.62
N PRO A 274 51.90 -6.46 37.21
CA PRO A 274 51.56 -7.67 36.47
C PRO A 274 50.22 -7.52 35.75
N ALA A 275 50.13 -8.04 34.52
CA ALA A 275 48.98 -8.00 33.60
C ALA A 275 47.63 -8.54 34.15
N GLY A 276 47.55 -8.92 35.43
CA GLY A 276 46.38 -9.50 36.09
C GLY A 276 45.38 -8.52 36.68
N THR A 277 45.68 -7.21 36.80
CA THR A 277 44.83 -6.23 37.51
C THR A 277 43.84 -5.45 36.63
N LEU A 278 43.86 -5.63 35.31
CA LEU A 278 42.96 -4.92 34.39
C LEU A 278 41.51 -5.47 34.47
N PRO A 279 40.47 -4.59 34.54
CA PRO A 279 39.07 -5.02 34.55
C PRO A 279 38.63 -5.75 33.27
N PRO A 280 37.59 -6.61 33.33
CA PRO A 280 37.14 -7.41 32.20
C PRO A 280 36.29 -6.67 31.16
N SER A 281 35.76 -5.47 31.47
CA SER A 281 34.90 -4.72 30.54
C SER A 281 34.98 -3.20 30.71
N VAL A 282 34.59 -2.46 29.68
CA VAL A 282 34.45 -0.98 29.71
C VAL A 282 33.53 -0.54 30.86
N ARG A 283 32.42 -1.26 31.11
CA ARG A 283 31.49 -0.95 32.21
C ARG A 283 32.16 -1.09 33.58
N ALA A 284 33.00 -2.11 33.78
CA ALA A 284 33.76 -2.28 35.03
C ALA A 284 34.83 -1.20 35.21
N VAL A 285 35.47 -0.75 34.12
CA VAL A 285 36.41 0.38 34.11
C VAL A 285 35.71 1.68 34.51
N VAL A 286 34.58 1.98 33.86
CA VAL A 286 33.76 3.16 34.14
C VAL A 286 33.23 3.11 35.58
N GLY A 287 32.71 1.98 36.03
CA GLY A 287 32.24 1.77 37.40
C GLY A 287 33.31 2.09 38.44
N ARG A 288 34.53 1.54 38.29
CA ARG A 288 35.66 1.86 39.19
C ARG A 288 36.05 3.34 39.17
N ARG A 289 35.97 4.02 38.03
CA ARG A 289 36.22 5.47 37.97
C ARG A 289 35.15 6.26 38.71
N LEU A 290 33.88 5.89 38.54
CA LEU A 290 32.77 6.52 39.24
C LEU A 290 32.83 6.26 40.75
N GLU A 291 33.32 5.10 41.18
CA GLU A 291 33.57 4.75 42.59
C GLU A 291 34.64 5.64 43.25
N ARG A 292 35.68 6.05 42.49
CA ARG A 292 36.74 6.95 42.97
C ARG A 292 36.29 8.42 43.09
N LEU A 293 35.16 8.80 42.49
CA LEU A 293 34.61 10.15 42.63
C LEU A 293 33.97 10.36 44.01
N PRO A 294 34.02 11.58 44.56
CA PRO A 294 33.28 11.93 45.78
C PRO A 294 31.79 11.58 45.65
N ALA A 295 31.17 11.13 46.74
CA ALA A 295 29.75 10.73 46.74
C ALA A 295 28.82 11.85 46.23
N GLU A 296 29.10 13.09 46.63
CA GLU A 296 28.33 14.27 46.19
C GLU A 296 28.50 14.60 44.70
N THR A 297 29.67 14.32 44.13
CA THR A 297 29.91 14.41 42.68
C THR A 297 29.11 13.35 41.94
N ARG A 298 29.11 12.11 42.44
CA ARG A 298 28.36 11.00 41.85
C ARG A 298 26.86 11.28 41.87
N ALA A 299 26.31 11.77 42.99
CA ALA A 299 24.91 12.15 43.09
C ALA A 299 24.52 13.25 42.07
N ALA A 300 25.38 14.25 41.84
CA ALA A 300 25.14 15.26 40.80
C ALA A 300 25.17 14.65 39.38
N LEU A 301 26.09 13.71 39.13
CA LEU A 301 26.18 13.00 37.85
C LEU A 301 25.02 12.04 37.60
N GLU A 302 24.45 11.44 38.64
CA GLU A 302 23.24 10.61 38.58
C GLU A 302 22.02 11.42 38.12
N VAL A 303 21.82 12.63 38.68
CA VAL A 303 20.78 13.56 38.18
C VAL A 303 21.07 13.95 36.73
N ALA A 304 22.31 14.30 36.41
CA ALA A 304 22.71 14.66 35.05
C ALA A 304 22.49 13.52 34.05
N ALA A 305 22.68 12.26 34.46
CA ALA A 305 22.48 11.08 33.63
C ALA A 305 20.99 10.93 33.22
N VAL A 306 20.06 11.31 34.11
CA VAL A 306 18.62 11.37 33.82
C VAL A 306 18.27 12.58 32.94
N VAL A 307 18.90 13.74 33.13
CA VAL A 307 18.70 14.92 32.25
C VAL A 307 19.07 14.62 30.81
N GLY A 308 20.17 13.89 30.59
CA GLY A 308 20.60 13.47 29.26
C GLY A 308 22.11 13.55 29.06
N ARG A 309 22.58 13.16 27.86
CA ARG A 309 24.02 13.12 27.56
C ARG A 309 24.68 14.51 27.55
N GLU A 310 23.95 15.51 27.13
CA GLU A 310 24.31 16.93 27.26
C GLU A 310 23.34 17.58 28.24
N PHE A 311 23.84 18.37 29.17
CA PHE A 311 23.03 19.02 30.19
C PHE A 311 23.53 20.44 30.46
N SER A 312 22.60 21.32 30.82
CA SER A 312 22.90 22.70 31.20
C SER A 312 22.84 22.86 32.72
N LEU A 313 23.69 23.72 33.28
CA LEU A 313 23.68 24.05 34.70
C LEU A 313 22.31 24.53 35.21
N PRO A 314 21.53 25.37 34.48
CA PRO A 314 20.20 25.77 34.93
C PRO A 314 19.22 24.60 35.09
N ARG A 315 19.25 23.59 34.21
CA ARG A 315 18.42 22.38 34.36
C ARG A 315 18.88 21.55 35.55
N LEU A 316 20.20 21.36 35.69
CA LEU A 316 20.76 20.56 36.77
C LEU A 316 20.53 21.22 38.14
N GLU A 317 20.57 22.54 38.25
CA GLU A 317 20.28 23.32 39.46
C GLU A 317 18.88 23.00 40.00
N LEU A 318 17.88 23.09 39.14
CA LEU A 318 16.49 22.82 39.52
C LEU A 318 16.24 21.33 39.79
N ALA A 319 16.79 20.44 38.95
CA ALA A 319 16.58 19.00 39.10
C ALA A 319 17.35 18.39 40.27
N ALA A 320 18.51 18.94 40.63
CA ALA A 320 19.32 18.48 41.76
C ALA A 320 18.96 19.19 43.07
N GLU A 321 18.19 20.29 43.01
CA GLU A 321 17.86 21.19 44.14
C GLU A 321 19.12 21.72 44.83
N ARG A 322 20.08 22.20 44.03
CA ARG A 322 21.37 22.73 44.48
C ARG A 322 21.71 24.00 43.72
N THR A 323 22.38 24.93 44.36
CA THR A 323 22.80 26.18 43.73
C THR A 323 23.85 25.92 42.63
N ARG A 324 23.95 26.82 41.64
CA ARG A 324 24.97 26.71 40.57
C ARG A 324 26.40 26.62 41.11
N VAL A 325 26.71 27.35 42.18
CA VAL A 325 28.05 27.36 42.79
C VAL A 325 28.38 25.98 43.36
N GLU A 326 27.47 25.39 44.14
CA GLU A 326 27.65 24.04 44.66
C GLU A 326 27.78 22.99 43.54
N LEU A 327 27.02 23.12 42.45
CA LEU A 327 27.11 22.19 41.32
C LEU A 327 28.43 22.31 40.57
N LEU A 328 28.97 23.52 40.40
CA LEU A 328 30.28 23.74 39.79
C LEU A 328 31.40 23.07 40.62
N GLU A 329 31.40 23.29 41.93
CA GLU A 329 32.35 22.65 42.86
C GLU A 329 32.23 21.12 42.83
N ARG A 330 31.00 20.59 42.77
CA ARG A 330 30.74 19.14 42.73
C ARG A 330 31.11 18.51 41.39
N LEU A 331 31.00 19.22 40.28
CA LEU A 331 31.35 18.72 38.95
C LEU A 331 32.85 18.84 38.64
N GLU A 332 33.59 19.69 39.34
CA GLU A 332 35.04 19.89 39.12
C GLU A 332 35.85 18.58 39.20
N PRO A 333 35.67 17.68 40.20
CA PRO A 333 36.32 16.37 40.21
C PRO A 333 35.97 15.50 39.00
N ALA A 334 34.73 15.59 38.50
CA ALA A 334 34.28 14.84 37.32
C ALA A 334 34.89 15.40 36.02
N VAL A 335 35.08 16.72 35.92
CA VAL A 335 35.79 17.36 34.80
C VAL A 335 37.27 16.97 34.82
N ALA A 336 37.92 17.03 35.99
CA ALA A 336 39.31 16.62 36.16
C ALA A 336 39.53 15.14 35.79
N ALA A 337 38.59 14.28 36.17
CA ALA A 337 38.59 12.85 35.81
C ALA A 337 38.11 12.55 34.37
N ARG A 338 37.79 13.59 33.57
CA ARG A 338 37.23 13.49 32.20
C ARG A 338 35.99 12.61 32.10
N VAL A 339 35.17 12.61 33.15
CA VAL A 339 33.84 11.97 33.14
C VAL A 339 32.85 12.87 32.41
N VAL A 340 32.96 14.18 32.62
CA VAL A 340 32.21 15.21 31.89
C VAL A 340 33.17 16.23 31.30
N GLU A 341 32.76 16.83 30.18
CA GLU A 341 33.49 17.87 29.48
C GLU A 341 32.62 19.12 29.35
N ALA A 342 33.20 20.30 29.52
CA ALA A 342 32.52 21.56 29.23
C ALA A 342 32.43 21.75 27.71
N VAL A 343 31.22 21.72 27.16
CA VAL A 343 30.96 21.97 25.73
C VAL A 343 31.13 23.45 25.41
N ASP A 344 30.63 24.29 26.31
CA ASP A 344 30.73 25.74 26.25
C ASP A 344 30.70 26.25 27.69
N ALA A 345 31.89 26.52 28.21
CA ALA A 345 32.11 26.97 29.58
C ALA A 345 31.39 28.30 29.90
N ALA A 346 31.19 29.17 28.90
CA ALA A 346 30.49 30.43 29.08
C ALA A 346 28.97 30.23 29.23
N SER A 347 28.41 29.22 28.56
CA SER A 347 26.98 28.86 28.65
C SER A 347 26.63 27.91 29.80
N GLY A 348 27.61 27.39 30.53
CA GLY A 348 27.39 26.38 31.57
C GLY A 348 26.84 25.05 31.03
N ARG A 349 27.24 24.66 29.81
CA ARG A 349 26.84 23.40 29.17
C ARG A 349 27.93 22.36 29.28
N TYR A 350 27.53 21.17 29.72
CA TYR A 350 28.40 20.02 29.90
C TYR A 350 27.89 18.83 29.07
N ARG A 351 28.79 17.90 28.74
CA ARG A 351 28.42 16.59 28.22
C ARG A 351 29.19 15.50 28.92
N PHE A 352 28.62 14.30 29.01
CA PHE A 352 29.40 13.12 29.33
C PHE A 352 30.41 12.85 28.21
N ALA A 353 31.69 12.74 28.59
CA ALA A 353 32.79 12.50 27.65
C ALA A 353 32.47 11.28 26.75
N HIS A 354 31.85 10.25 27.35
CA HIS A 354 31.40 9.05 26.65
C HIS A 354 29.98 8.64 27.06
N ALA A 355 29.19 8.16 26.09
CA ALA A 355 27.80 7.70 26.29
C ALA A 355 27.71 6.60 27.36
N VAL A 356 28.65 5.65 27.34
CA VAL A 356 28.71 4.53 28.29
C VAL A 356 28.78 5.00 29.75
N ILE A 357 29.35 6.18 30.03
CA ILE A 357 29.41 6.70 31.40
C ILE A 357 28.01 7.06 31.91
N ARG A 358 27.22 7.73 31.07
CA ARG A 358 25.82 8.02 31.36
C ARG A 358 25.03 6.72 31.50
N GLU A 359 25.19 5.76 30.58
CA GLU A 359 24.51 4.46 30.65
C GLU A 359 24.78 3.77 31.99
N VAL A 360 26.04 3.67 32.41
CA VAL A 360 26.39 3.03 33.70
C VAL A 360 25.78 3.76 34.89
N LEU A 361 25.78 5.10 34.90
CA LEU A 361 25.13 5.89 35.95
C LEU A 361 23.62 5.69 35.97
N TYR A 362 22.98 5.78 34.82
CA TYR A 362 21.53 5.66 34.70
C TYR A 362 21.05 4.25 35.02
N ASP A 363 21.69 3.22 34.45
CA ASP A 363 21.39 1.80 34.68
C ASP A 363 21.68 1.37 36.12
N GLY A 364 22.64 2.01 36.78
CA GLY A 364 22.97 1.79 38.19
C GLY A 364 21.93 2.37 39.17
N LEU A 365 21.04 3.27 38.73
CA LEU A 365 20.00 3.83 39.59
C LEU A 365 18.93 2.78 39.95
N PRO A 366 18.59 2.63 41.24
CA PRO A 366 17.41 1.89 41.66
C PRO A 366 16.15 2.47 41.01
N LEU A 367 15.18 1.61 40.67
CA LEU A 367 13.94 2.01 39.99
C LEU A 367 13.25 3.20 40.67
N THR A 368 13.08 3.16 42.00
CA THR A 368 12.42 4.23 42.77
C THR A 368 13.15 5.58 42.65
N GLN A 369 14.48 5.58 42.66
CA GLN A 369 15.27 6.80 42.47
C GLN A 369 15.16 7.32 41.04
N ARG A 370 15.19 6.42 40.05
CA ARG A 370 15.01 6.77 38.65
C ARG A 370 13.67 7.48 38.43
N LEU A 371 12.57 6.90 38.92
CA LEU A 371 11.23 7.50 38.83
C LEU A 371 11.19 8.92 39.44
N ALA A 372 11.75 9.09 40.65
CA ALA A 372 11.79 10.37 41.35
C ALA A 372 12.66 11.42 40.63
N LEU A 373 13.76 11.00 40.02
CA LEU A 373 14.61 11.87 39.22
C LEU A 373 13.91 12.31 37.92
N HIS A 374 13.19 11.43 37.24
CA HIS A 374 12.39 11.82 36.07
C HIS A 374 11.33 12.86 36.44
N GLU A 375 10.64 12.70 37.58
CA GLU A 375 9.70 13.71 38.09
C GLU A 375 10.39 15.08 38.29
N ARG A 376 11.54 15.10 38.96
CA ARG A 376 12.28 16.34 39.25
C ARG A 376 12.78 17.01 37.98
N VAL A 377 13.27 16.23 37.01
CA VAL A 377 13.70 16.77 35.71
C VAL A 377 12.51 17.32 34.92
N GLY A 378 11.36 16.63 34.90
CA GLY A 378 10.13 17.13 34.29
C GLY A 378 9.71 18.49 34.84
N LYS A 379 9.65 18.62 36.18
CA LYS A 379 9.34 19.89 36.86
C LYS A 379 10.37 20.98 36.59
N ALA A 380 11.66 20.62 36.49
CA ALA A 380 12.72 21.57 36.13
C ALA A 380 12.52 22.14 34.72
N ILE A 381 12.14 21.30 33.75
CA ILE A 381 11.83 21.74 32.38
C ILE A 381 10.62 22.68 32.38
N GLU A 382 9.55 22.34 33.10
CA GLU A 382 8.37 23.21 33.23
C GLU A 382 8.69 24.59 33.81
N ALA A 383 9.56 24.62 34.84
CA ALA A 383 9.96 25.84 35.52
C ALA A 383 10.84 26.74 34.65
N LEU A 384 11.76 26.17 33.87
CA LEU A 384 12.67 26.93 33.00
C LEU A 384 11.97 27.53 31.79
N HIS A 385 11.03 26.79 31.21
CA HIS A 385 10.46 27.14 29.92
C HIS A 385 9.12 27.86 30.01
N GLY A 386 8.41 27.80 31.14
CA GLY A 386 7.25 28.68 31.40
C GLY A 386 6.22 28.72 30.26
N ALA A 387 6.20 29.82 29.48
CA ALA A 387 5.32 29.98 28.31
C ALA A 387 5.77 29.17 27.07
N ASP A 388 7.05 28.84 26.96
CA ASP A 388 7.67 28.11 25.84
C ASP A 388 7.68 26.57 26.06
N ARG A 389 6.87 26.06 27.01
CA ARG A 389 6.76 24.62 27.30
C ARG A 389 6.36 23.78 26.09
N ASP A 390 5.63 24.38 25.16
CA ASP A 390 5.12 23.72 23.96
C ASP A 390 6.26 23.29 23.01
N ASP A 391 7.42 23.92 23.09
CA ASP A 391 8.61 23.52 22.34
C ASP A 391 9.32 22.29 22.94
N HIS A 392 8.96 21.91 24.17
CA HIS A 392 9.57 20.82 24.94
C HIS A 392 8.60 19.67 25.26
N LEU A 393 7.46 19.57 24.55
CA LEU A 393 6.42 18.57 24.83
C LEU A 393 6.93 17.12 24.82
N ALA A 394 7.82 16.76 23.89
CA ALA A 394 8.34 15.41 23.79
C ALA A 394 9.28 15.05 24.97
N GLU A 395 10.13 15.99 25.41
CA GLU A 395 10.95 15.82 26.62
C GLU A 395 10.08 15.70 27.88
N LEU A 396 9.07 16.57 28.01
CA LEU A 396 8.11 16.53 29.12
C LEU A 396 7.33 15.22 29.15
N ALA A 397 6.83 14.75 28.00
CA ALA A 397 6.14 13.48 27.87
C ALA A 397 7.03 12.31 28.32
N HIS A 398 8.30 12.26 27.88
CA HIS A 398 9.24 11.23 28.30
C HIS A 398 9.42 11.19 29.82
N HIS A 399 9.74 12.34 30.45
CA HIS A 399 9.99 12.39 31.89
C HIS A 399 8.73 12.10 32.72
N PHE A 400 7.57 12.66 32.35
CA PHE A 400 6.35 12.41 33.12
C PHE A 400 5.78 11.00 32.90
N CYS A 401 5.90 10.40 31.70
CA CYS A 401 5.56 8.99 31.49
C CYS A 401 6.46 8.07 32.32
N ALA A 402 7.77 8.33 32.37
CA ALA A 402 8.68 7.58 33.23
C ALA A 402 8.30 7.74 34.72
N ALA A 403 7.87 8.92 35.15
CA ALA A 403 7.43 9.17 36.53
C ALA A 403 5.96 8.80 36.83
N ALA A 404 5.19 8.30 35.85
CA ALA A 404 3.76 8.04 36.00
C ALA A 404 3.39 7.15 37.20
N PRO A 405 4.16 6.09 37.54
CA PRO A 405 3.89 5.26 38.72
C PRO A 405 3.90 6.00 40.07
N LEU A 406 4.47 7.22 40.14
CA LEU A 406 4.49 8.06 41.34
C LEU A 406 3.24 8.95 41.51
N GLY A 407 2.19 8.74 40.71
CA GLY A 407 0.95 9.52 40.76
C GLY A 407 0.87 10.66 39.74
N HIS A 408 1.74 10.67 38.73
CA HIS A 408 1.76 11.67 37.65
C HIS A 408 1.08 11.21 36.35
N ALA A 409 0.27 10.16 36.42
CA ALA A 409 -0.44 9.58 35.27
C ALA A 409 -1.18 10.65 34.43
N ASP A 410 -1.96 11.53 35.08
CA ASP A 410 -2.70 12.56 34.36
C ASP A 410 -1.82 13.55 33.60
N VAL A 411 -0.73 13.98 34.22
CA VAL A 411 0.24 14.92 33.61
C VAL A 411 0.99 14.24 32.47
N ALA A 412 1.39 12.98 32.67
CA ALA A 412 2.06 12.17 31.65
C ALA A 412 1.19 12.00 30.40
N VAL A 413 -0.07 11.61 30.58
CA VAL A 413 -1.01 11.40 29.49
C VAL A 413 -1.27 12.70 28.73
N GLU A 414 -1.38 13.83 29.43
CA GLU A 414 -1.62 15.13 28.78
C GLU A 414 -0.41 15.58 27.95
N TYR A 415 0.81 15.50 28.50
CA TYR A 415 2.01 15.84 27.73
C TYR A 415 2.23 14.90 26.56
N ALA A 416 2.05 13.60 26.74
CA ALA A 416 2.18 12.61 25.68
C ALA A 416 1.16 12.83 24.56
N ARG A 417 -0.10 13.13 24.90
CA ARG A 417 -1.15 13.48 23.92
C ARG A 417 -0.77 14.72 23.11
N ARG A 418 -0.39 15.82 23.77
CA ARG A 418 -0.01 17.07 23.10
C ARG A 418 1.26 16.91 22.26
N ALA A 419 2.24 16.13 22.73
CA ALA A 419 3.43 15.79 21.97
C ALA A 419 3.07 14.97 20.71
N ALA A 420 2.15 14.01 20.82
CA ALA A 420 1.68 13.22 19.69
C ALA A 420 0.92 14.06 18.65
N GLU A 421 0.08 15.00 19.10
CA GLU A 421 -0.61 15.96 18.23
C GLU A 421 0.39 16.85 17.48
N ARG A 422 1.42 17.35 18.19
CA ARG A 422 2.49 18.14 17.60
C ARG A 422 3.33 17.35 16.59
N ALA A 423 3.61 16.08 16.86
CA ALA A 423 4.26 15.17 15.93
C ALA A 423 3.40 14.95 14.68
N CYS A 424 2.07 14.77 14.83
CA CYS A 424 1.14 14.67 13.70
C CYS A 424 1.13 15.93 12.82
N GLU A 425 1.16 17.13 13.40
CA GLU A 425 1.28 18.39 12.66
C GLU A 425 2.57 18.49 11.84
N ARG A 426 3.65 17.92 12.36
CA ARG A 426 4.98 17.83 11.72
C ARG A 426 5.13 16.61 10.82
N LEU A 427 4.09 15.80 10.66
CA LEU A 427 4.04 14.59 9.83
C LEU A 427 4.92 13.43 10.35
N GLY A 428 5.28 13.46 11.65
CA GLY A 428 5.98 12.41 12.38
C GLY A 428 5.03 11.35 12.94
N PHE A 429 4.38 10.58 12.06
CA PHE A 429 3.28 9.69 12.46
C PHE A 429 3.72 8.49 13.29
N GLU A 430 4.94 7.97 13.08
CA GLU A 430 5.47 6.87 13.89
C GLU A 430 5.73 7.30 15.33
N GLU A 431 6.31 8.50 15.54
CA GLU A 431 6.54 9.05 16.87
C GLU A 431 5.22 9.39 17.56
N ALA A 432 4.27 9.98 16.83
CA ALA A 432 2.93 10.19 17.35
C ALA A 432 2.29 8.89 17.85
N ALA A 433 2.44 7.79 17.11
CA ALA A 433 1.93 6.48 17.53
C ALA A 433 2.65 5.94 18.78
N LEU A 434 3.96 6.17 18.94
CA LEU A 434 4.70 5.82 20.16
C LEU A 434 4.23 6.64 21.35
N LEU A 435 4.03 7.94 21.18
CA LEU A 435 3.56 8.85 22.23
C LEU A 435 2.13 8.56 22.65
N TYR A 436 1.21 8.29 21.72
CA TYR A 436 -0.15 7.85 22.07
C TYR A 436 -0.15 6.50 22.80
N ARG A 437 0.76 5.58 22.47
CA ARG A 437 0.91 4.31 23.19
C ARG A 437 1.41 4.54 24.62
N ARG A 438 2.44 5.36 24.80
CA ARG A 438 2.93 5.76 26.12
C ARG A 438 1.83 6.43 26.96
N ALA A 439 0.98 7.24 26.33
CA ALA A 439 -0.19 7.82 26.98
C ALA A 439 -1.20 6.74 27.40
N LEU A 440 -1.47 5.73 26.57
CA LEU A 440 -2.33 4.61 26.93
C LEU A 440 -1.74 3.75 28.05
N ASP A 441 -0.42 3.53 28.05
CA ASP A 441 0.29 2.76 29.09
C ASP A 441 0.34 3.49 30.43
N ALA A 442 0.40 4.83 30.41
CA ALA A 442 0.36 5.67 31.60
C ALA A 442 -1.06 5.84 32.18
N LEU A 443 -2.10 5.48 31.43
CA LEU A 443 -3.49 5.52 31.87
C LEU A 443 -3.70 4.46 32.97
N GLY A 444 -4.33 4.85 34.09
CA GLY A 444 -4.48 3.95 35.24
C GLY A 444 -5.51 2.83 35.00
N LEU A 445 -5.46 1.77 35.81
CA LEU A 445 -6.38 0.62 35.80
C LEU A 445 -7.87 0.96 36.05
N GLY A 446 -8.21 2.23 36.28
CA GLY A 446 -9.60 2.72 36.46
C GLY A 446 -10.17 3.45 35.24
N ASP A 447 -9.38 3.67 34.18
CA ASP A 447 -9.74 4.52 33.03
C ASP A 447 -10.11 3.71 31.77
N ASP A 448 -10.36 2.40 31.91
CA ASP A 448 -10.60 1.46 30.81
C ASP A 448 -11.82 1.83 29.94
N ASP A 449 -12.84 2.46 30.53
CA ASP A 449 -13.99 3.02 29.82
C ASP A 449 -14.06 4.55 29.92
N SER A 450 -12.92 5.24 29.89
CA SER A 450 -12.88 6.72 29.92
C SER A 450 -13.00 7.35 28.52
N PRO A 451 -13.63 8.53 28.39
CA PRO A 451 -13.58 9.31 27.14
C PRO A 451 -12.16 9.64 26.68
N ARG A 452 -11.25 9.80 27.65
CA ARG A 452 -9.82 10.05 27.41
C ARG A 452 -9.14 8.87 26.72
N ARG A 453 -9.39 7.64 27.17
CA ARG A 453 -8.90 6.42 26.49
C ARG A 453 -9.40 6.36 25.05
N CYS A 454 -10.67 6.68 24.82
CA CYS A 454 -11.24 6.73 23.47
C CYS A 454 -10.50 7.72 22.57
N ASP A 455 -10.26 8.94 23.04
CA ASP A 455 -9.54 9.96 22.27
C ASP A 455 -8.09 9.53 21.95
N LEU A 456 -7.41 8.88 22.89
CA LEU A 456 -6.05 8.34 22.67
C LEU A 456 -6.03 7.18 21.67
N LEU A 457 -7.03 6.29 21.71
CA LEU A 457 -7.17 5.20 20.73
C LEU A 457 -7.46 5.75 19.32
N VAL A 458 -8.30 6.79 19.21
CA VAL A 458 -8.50 7.49 17.93
C VAL A 458 -7.18 8.09 17.44
N GLY A 459 -6.48 8.84 18.30
CA GLY A 459 -5.17 9.43 17.96
C GLY A 459 -4.14 8.39 17.51
N LEU A 460 -4.01 7.29 18.25
CA LEU A 460 -3.12 6.18 17.92
C LEU A 460 -3.50 5.55 16.57
N GLY A 461 -4.78 5.25 16.38
CA GLY A 461 -5.28 4.63 15.16
C GLY A 461 -5.07 5.50 13.92
N VAL A 462 -5.31 6.81 14.05
CA VAL A 462 -5.02 7.82 13.01
C VAL A 462 -3.52 7.85 12.69
N ALA A 463 -2.66 7.90 13.71
CA ALA A 463 -1.21 7.95 13.54
C ALA A 463 -0.67 6.67 12.88
N GLN A 464 -1.16 5.50 13.29
CA GLN A 464 -0.81 4.21 12.68
C GLN A 464 -1.29 4.08 11.23
N HIS A 465 -2.49 4.56 10.92
CA HIS A 465 -2.98 4.57 9.54
C HIS A 465 -2.07 5.44 8.65
N ARG A 466 -1.73 6.64 9.12
CA ARG A 466 -0.89 7.61 8.39
C ARG A 466 0.58 7.22 8.30
N SER A 467 1.10 6.39 9.22
CA SER A 467 2.44 5.83 9.15
C SER A 467 2.53 4.61 8.22
N GLY A 468 1.40 4.12 7.70
CA GLY A 468 1.32 2.94 6.83
C GLY A 468 1.07 1.62 7.57
N ALA A 469 0.97 1.65 8.91
CA ALA A 469 0.56 0.50 9.72
C ALA A 469 -0.97 0.33 9.70
N ILE A 470 -1.54 0.23 8.49
CA ILE A 470 -2.98 0.26 8.23
C ILE A 470 -3.76 -0.79 9.06
N PRO A 471 -3.34 -2.08 9.14
CA PRO A 471 -4.07 -3.08 9.92
C PRO A 471 -4.12 -2.74 11.42
N ALA A 472 -2.98 -2.36 12.00
CA ALA A 472 -2.91 -1.98 13.41
C ALA A 472 -3.76 -0.73 13.68
N GLY A 473 -3.72 0.27 12.79
CA GLY A 473 -4.55 1.47 12.91
C GLY A 473 -6.04 1.15 12.84
N ALA A 474 -6.45 0.25 11.94
CA ALA A 474 -7.85 -0.21 11.82
C ALA A 474 -8.33 -0.89 13.11
N GLU A 475 -7.52 -1.77 13.70
CA GLU A 475 -7.83 -2.42 14.97
C GLU A 475 -8.04 -1.40 16.10
N ARG A 476 -7.18 -0.37 16.20
CA ARG A 476 -7.31 0.66 17.24
C ARG A 476 -8.51 1.57 17.04
N LEU A 477 -8.86 1.89 15.79
CA LEU A 477 -10.07 2.65 15.49
C LEU A 477 -11.34 1.83 15.75
N ALA A 478 -11.32 0.52 15.51
CA ALA A 478 -12.41 -0.37 15.88
C ALA A 478 -12.57 -0.45 17.42
N GLU A 479 -11.46 -0.54 18.17
CA GLU A 479 -11.47 -0.48 19.65
C GLU A 479 -12.05 0.86 20.13
N ALA A 480 -11.62 1.99 19.53
CA ALA A 480 -12.14 3.31 19.84
C ALA A 480 -13.64 3.44 19.55
N LEU A 481 -14.11 2.90 18.41
CA LEU A 481 -15.52 2.90 18.03
C LEU A 481 -16.37 2.10 19.03
N ALA A 482 -15.92 0.90 19.40
CA ALA A 482 -16.61 0.06 20.37
C ALA A 482 -16.69 0.76 21.74
N LEU A 483 -15.63 1.45 22.16
CA LEU A 483 -15.63 2.24 23.40
C LEU A 483 -16.56 3.47 23.30
N ALA A 484 -16.51 4.22 22.21
CA ALA A 484 -17.39 5.37 21.99
C ALA A 484 -18.89 4.97 22.01
N GLN A 485 -19.22 3.78 21.52
CA GLN A 485 -20.56 3.21 21.59
C GLN A 485 -20.98 2.87 23.02
N ARG A 486 -20.09 2.32 23.86
CA ARG A 486 -20.36 2.07 25.29
C ARG A 486 -20.54 3.37 26.08
N LEU A 487 -19.74 4.38 25.75
CA LEU A 487 -19.84 5.73 26.30
C LEU A 487 -21.09 6.50 25.84
N ASP A 488 -21.80 5.99 24.83
CA ASP A 488 -22.95 6.61 24.20
C ASP A 488 -22.68 8.04 23.65
N ASP A 489 -21.43 8.31 23.26
CA ASP A 489 -20.94 9.63 22.80
C ASP A 489 -20.94 9.71 21.25
N PRO A 490 -21.86 10.48 20.65
CA PRO A 490 -21.98 10.53 19.20
C PRO A 490 -20.79 11.22 18.51
N GLU A 491 -20.15 12.22 19.12
CA GLU A 491 -19.01 12.89 18.49
C GLU A 491 -17.79 11.96 18.40
N ARG A 492 -17.55 11.16 19.45
CA ARG A 492 -16.45 10.18 19.45
C ARG A 492 -16.70 9.03 18.48
N ILE A 493 -17.95 8.60 18.30
CA ILE A 493 -18.33 7.67 17.23
C ILE A 493 -17.93 8.25 15.86
N LEU A 494 -18.25 9.52 15.59
CA LEU A 494 -17.86 10.15 14.33
C LEU A 494 -16.34 10.22 14.17
N ARG A 495 -15.60 10.62 15.21
CA ARG A 495 -14.12 10.72 15.16
C ARG A 495 -13.45 9.36 14.94
N ALA A 496 -13.95 8.30 15.56
CA ALA A 496 -13.42 6.95 15.37
C ALA A 496 -13.62 6.47 13.92
N ILE A 497 -14.81 6.68 13.35
CA ILE A 497 -15.13 6.27 11.97
C ILE A 497 -14.36 7.11 10.94
N LEU A 498 -14.24 8.42 11.17
CA LEU A 498 -13.54 9.34 10.27
C LEU A 498 -12.01 9.32 10.43
N GLY A 499 -11.49 8.70 11.49
CA GLY A 499 -10.07 8.64 11.84
C GLY A 499 -9.11 8.21 10.73
N PRO A 500 -9.42 7.19 9.89
CA PRO A 500 -8.56 6.82 8.76
C PRO A 500 -8.32 7.97 7.78
N GLY A 501 -9.21 8.98 7.77
CA GLY A 501 -9.18 10.11 6.87
C GLY A 501 -10.00 9.89 5.60
N TRP A 502 -10.21 10.99 4.89
CA TRP A 502 -10.98 11.01 3.66
C TRP A 502 -10.10 10.64 2.46
N PHE A 503 -10.34 9.46 1.91
CA PHE A 503 -9.92 9.12 0.57
C PHE A 503 -11.14 8.66 -0.21
N VAL A 504 -11.56 9.43 -1.23
CA VAL A 504 -12.61 9.03 -2.16
C VAL A 504 -12.10 7.83 -2.96
N GLY A 505 -12.29 6.65 -2.41
CA GLY A 505 -12.38 5.42 -3.18
C GLY A 505 -11.54 4.22 -2.79
N ASP A 506 -10.63 4.21 -1.79
CA ASP A 506 -9.64 3.11 -1.85
C ASP A 506 -8.77 2.66 -0.64
N THR A 507 -9.13 2.86 0.62
CA THR A 507 -8.26 2.37 1.73
C THR A 507 -8.86 1.37 2.71
N PHE A 508 -10.08 0.86 2.48
CA PHE A 508 -10.57 -0.27 3.26
C PHE A 508 -11.09 -1.40 2.37
N PRO A 509 -10.77 -2.67 2.68
CA PRO A 509 -11.53 -3.76 2.14
C PRO A 509 -12.99 -3.50 2.50
N ILE A 510 -13.87 -3.71 1.52
CA ILE A 510 -15.34 -3.56 1.58
C ILE A 510 -15.98 -4.50 2.64
N SER A 511 -15.16 -5.14 3.48
CA SER A 511 -15.51 -6.04 4.57
C SER A 511 -15.58 -5.29 5.91
N ASP A 512 -16.52 -4.37 6.05
CA ASP A 512 -17.52 -4.39 7.13
C ASP A 512 -18.45 -3.18 6.98
N LEU A 513 -19.63 -3.38 6.40
CA LEU A 513 -20.61 -2.32 6.15
C LEU A 513 -21.42 -1.92 7.40
N GLY A 514 -20.88 -2.20 8.61
CA GLY A 514 -21.49 -1.88 9.90
C GLY A 514 -21.39 -0.41 10.33
N GLU A 515 -20.61 0.42 9.61
CA GLU A 515 -20.37 1.82 9.96
C GLU A 515 -21.56 2.74 9.64
N ALA A 516 -22.30 2.49 8.55
CA ALA A 516 -23.40 3.37 8.13
C ALA A 516 -24.51 3.49 9.20
N PRO A 517 -24.99 2.39 9.82
CA PRO A 517 -25.94 2.48 10.92
C PRO A 517 -25.39 3.24 12.15
N ALA A 518 -24.09 3.12 12.43
CA ALA A 518 -23.46 3.85 13.54
C ALA A 518 -23.39 5.36 13.27
N LEU A 519 -23.03 5.75 12.04
CA LEU A 519 -23.04 7.15 11.58
C LEU A 519 -24.45 7.75 11.65
N GLU A 520 -25.45 7.05 11.13
CA GLU A 520 -26.86 7.50 11.14
C GLU A 520 -27.35 7.80 12.56
N ARG A 521 -27.12 6.86 13.50
CA ARG A 521 -27.50 7.02 14.91
C ARG A 521 -26.77 8.17 15.59
N ALA A 522 -25.46 8.31 15.36
CA ALA A 522 -24.66 9.39 15.94
C ALA A 522 -25.09 10.76 15.40
N LEU A 523 -25.26 10.88 14.08
CA LEU A 523 -25.67 12.12 13.42
C LEU A 523 -27.08 12.59 13.81
N ALA A 524 -27.99 11.67 14.14
CA ALA A 524 -29.33 12.01 14.62
C ALA A 524 -29.31 12.69 16.01
N ARG A 525 -28.23 12.52 16.78
CA ARG A 525 -28.11 13.00 18.18
C ARG A 525 -27.24 14.25 18.33
N ILE A 526 -26.49 14.65 17.30
CA ILE A 526 -25.64 15.84 17.34
C ILE A 526 -26.45 17.06 16.87
N PRO A 527 -26.68 18.07 17.74
CA PRO A 527 -27.36 19.29 17.32
C PRO A 527 -26.43 20.22 16.54
N GLY A 528 -26.97 20.86 15.50
CA GLY A 528 -26.30 21.94 14.78
C GLY A 528 -25.34 21.49 13.67
N ASP A 529 -24.83 22.48 12.96
CA ASP A 529 -23.92 22.30 11.84
C ASP A 529 -22.48 22.55 12.28
N SER A 530 -21.60 21.59 11.98
CA SER A 530 -20.18 21.71 12.25
C SER A 530 -19.35 21.10 11.12
N ALA A 531 -18.07 21.41 11.11
CA ALA A 531 -17.08 20.79 10.24
C ALA A 531 -17.10 19.25 10.32
N LEU A 532 -17.18 18.71 11.55
CA LEU A 532 -17.22 17.27 11.80
C LEU A 532 -18.51 16.65 11.24
N VAL A 533 -19.65 17.31 11.43
CA VAL A 533 -20.94 16.85 10.91
C VAL A 533 -20.94 16.86 9.38
N ALA A 534 -20.43 17.92 8.73
CA ALA A 534 -20.34 17.97 7.26
C ALA A 534 -19.52 16.78 6.71
N GLU A 535 -18.37 16.50 7.32
CA GLU A 535 -17.50 15.39 6.92
C GLU A 535 -18.13 14.02 7.18
N ALA A 536 -18.79 13.83 8.32
CA ALA A 536 -19.51 12.61 8.65
C ALA A 536 -20.70 12.34 7.72
N VAL A 537 -21.51 13.36 7.42
CA VAL A 537 -22.65 13.23 6.49
C VAL A 537 -22.13 12.94 5.07
N SER A 538 -21.05 13.59 4.65
CA SER A 538 -20.37 13.30 3.39
C SER A 538 -19.90 11.84 3.34
N PHE A 539 -19.31 11.34 4.43
CA PHE A 539 -18.81 9.96 4.52
C PHE A 539 -19.95 8.96 4.49
N LEU A 540 -21.00 9.20 5.26
CA LEU A 540 -22.23 8.41 5.24
C LEU A 540 -22.80 8.32 3.82
N ALA A 541 -22.89 9.43 3.09
CA ALA A 541 -23.39 9.43 1.71
C ALA A 541 -22.57 8.49 0.80
N THR A 542 -21.24 8.52 0.91
CA THR A 542 -20.40 7.58 0.14
C THR A 542 -20.62 6.13 0.55
N ARG A 543 -20.79 5.83 1.85
CA ARG A 543 -21.08 4.46 2.34
C ARG A 543 -22.44 3.97 1.83
N LEU A 544 -23.47 4.82 1.90
CA LEU A 544 -24.81 4.54 1.39
C LEU A 544 -24.78 4.20 -0.11
N PHE A 545 -23.98 4.94 -0.89
CA PHE A 545 -23.77 4.65 -2.30
C PHE A 545 -23.18 3.25 -2.52
N TRP A 546 -22.16 2.86 -1.75
CA TRP A 546 -21.51 1.55 -1.88
C TRP A 546 -22.41 0.38 -1.52
N VAL A 547 -23.34 0.56 -0.59
CA VAL A 547 -24.33 -0.48 -0.20
C VAL A 547 -25.61 -0.44 -1.05
N GLY A 548 -25.67 0.41 -2.08
CA GLY A 548 -26.80 0.49 -3.00
C GLY A 548 -27.99 1.33 -2.53
N ARG A 549 -27.90 2.03 -1.39
CA ARG A 549 -28.92 2.95 -0.87
C ARG A 549 -28.82 4.32 -1.56
N LEU A 550 -29.03 4.34 -2.88
CA LEU A 550 -28.69 5.48 -3.75
C LEU A 550 -29.48 6.76 -3.45
N GLU A 551 -30.79 6.66 -3.19
CA GLU A 551 -31.63 7.84 -2.90
C GLU A 551 -31.22 8.54 -1.59
N GLU A 552 -30.87 7.75 -0.59
CA GLU A 552 -30.39 8.26 0.69
C GLU A 552 -28.98 8.84 0.56
N ALA A 553 -28.12 8.21 -0.25
CA ALA A 553 -26.82 8.75 -0.58
C ALA A 553 -26.93 10.14 -1.23
N ASP A 554 -27.83 10.34 -2.21
CA ASP A 554 -28.06 11.65 -2.82
C ASP A 554 -28.49 12.67 -1.76
N ARG A 555 -29.52 12.36 -0.97
CA ARG A 555 -30.04 13.25 0.08
C ARG A 555 -28.96 13.67 1.08
N GLU A 556 -28.19 12.72 1.60
CA GLU A 556 -27.13 13.02 2.56
C GLU A 556 -25.96 13.77 1.90
N SER A 557 -25.59 13.46 0.65
CA SER A 557 -24.55 14.23 -0.05
C SER A 557 -24.96 15.69 -0.30
N ALA A 558 -26.24 15.96 -0.60
CA ALA A 558 -26.77 17.32 -0.72
C ALA A 558 -26.70 18.05 0.62
N ARG A 559 -27.10 17.36 1.69
CA ARG A 559 -27.04 17.88 3.06
C ARG A 559 -25.60 18.22 3.45
N ALA A 560 -24.62 17.35 3.17
CA ALA A 560 -23.22 17.60 3.46
C ALA A 560 -22.72 18.90 2.81
N VAL A 561 -23.01 19.12 1.52
CA VAL A 561 -22.66 20.36 0.81
C VAL A 561 -23.32 21.58 1.45
N ALA A 562 -24.60 21.48 1.81
CA ALA A 562 -25.32 22.59 2.46
C ALA A 562 -24.73 22.96 3.82
N ILE A 563 -24.37 21.96 4.64
CA ILE A 563 -23.70 22.16 5.94
C ILE A 563 -22.32 22.80 5.71
N ALA A 564 -21.52 22.28 4.78
CA ALA A 564 -20.19 22.80 4.49
C ALA A 564 -20.20 24.27 4.03
N ARG A 565 -21.21 24.67 3.22
CA ARG A 565 -21.41 26.08 2.83
C ARG A 565 -21.70 26.98 4.02
N ARG A 566 -22.51 26.54 4.98
CA ARG A 566 -22.82 27.31 6.20
C ARG A 566 -21.63 27.41 7.15
N VAL A 567 -20.84 26.35 7.26
CA VAL A 567 -19.59 26.34 8.05
C VAL A 567 -18.55 27.29 7.45
N GLY A 568 -18.53 27.47 6.13
CA GLY A 568 -17.68 28.45 5.46
C GLY A 568 -16.21 28.05 5.34
N ASP A 569 -15.88 26.76 5.45
CA ASP A 569 -14.53 26.23 5.20
C ASP A 569 -14.40 25.76 3.74
N PRO A 570 -13.61 26.44 2.89
CA PRO A 570 -13.41 26.07 1.48
C PRO A 570 -12.91 24.63 1.30
N ARG A 571 -12.04 24.15 2.20
CA ARG A 571 -11.43 22.82 2.11
C ARG A 571 -12.47 21.72 2.33
N ARG A 572 -13.32 21.90 3.34
CA ARG A 572 -14.41 20.98 3.67
C ARG A 572 -15.52 21.04 2.63
N LEU A 573 -15.83 22.22 2.12
CA LEU A 573 -16.74 22.39 0.99
C LEU A 573 -16.27 21.61 -0.23
N GLY A 574 -14.98 21.73 -0.61
CA GLY A 574 -14.40 20.98 -1.71
C GLY A 574 -14.57 19.47 -1.58
N ARG A 575 -14.35 18.90 -0.39
CA ARG A 575 -14.58 17.46 -0.14
C ARG A 575 -16.04 17.06 -0.30
N CYS A 576 -16.97 17.86 0.24
CA CYS A 576 -18.40 17.56 0.13
C CYS A 576 -18.88 17.67 -1.33
N LEU A 577 -18.35 18.63 -2.10
CA LEU A 577 -18.61 18.76 -3.53
C LEU A 577 -18.09 17.55 -4.30
N GLU A 578 -16.87 17.09 -4.01
CA GLU A 578 -16.32 15.88 -4.61
C GLU A 578 -17.12 14.63 -4.25
N ALA A 579 -17.53 14.47 -3.00
CA ALA A 579 -18.36 13.35 -2.55
C ALA A 579 -19.72 13.34 -3.23
N ARG A 580 -20.36 14.51 -3.36
CA ARG A 580 -21.63 14.65 -4.08
C ARG A 580 -21.46 14.32 -5.56
N HIS A 581 -20.41 14.82 -6.20
CA HIS A 581 -20.10 14.46 -7.59
C HIS A 581 -19.99 12.94 -7.77
N TRP A 582 -19.30 12.28 -6.84
CA TRP A 582 -19.17 10.83 -6.84
C TRP A 582 -20.52 10.11 -6.74
N VAL A 583 -21.34 10.48 -5.75
CA VAL A 583 -22.66 9.89 -5.48
C VAL A 583 -23.61 10.06 -6.67
N LEU A 584 -23.57 11.22 -7.32
CA LEU A 584 -24.35 11.54 -8.52
C LEU A 584 -23.79 10.88 -9.79
N GLY A 585 -22.89 9.90 -9.66
CA GLY A 585 -22.27 9.16 -10.76
C GLY A 585 -23.25 8.41 -11.66
N GLY A 586 -24.53 8.31 -11.30
CA GLY A 586 -25.59 7.75 -12.13
C GLY A 586 -25.88 8.56 -13.42
N PRO A 587 -26.75 8.03 -14.30
CA PRO A 587 -26.96 8.60 -15.62
C PRO A 587 -27.84 9.88 -15.60
N ASP A 588 -28.44 10.26 -14.48
CA ASP A 588 -29.45 11.33 -14.45
C ASP A 588 -28.88 12.72 -14.18
N HIS A 589 -27.68 12.81 -13.60
CA HIS A 589 -27.21 14.04 -12.94
C HIS A 589 -26.00 14.70 -13.62
N LEU A 590 -25.72 14.41 -14.90
CA LEU A 590 -24.53 14.92 -15.59
C LEU A 590 -24.39 16.46 -15.52
N ALA A 591 -25.46 17.21 -15.78
CA ALA A 591 -25.43 18.67 -15.73
C ALA A 591 -25.14 19.22 -14.32
N GLU A 592 -25.67 18.57 -13.28
CA GLU A 592 -25.38 18.93 -11.90
C GLU A 592 -23.93 18.60 -11.53
N ARG A 593 -23.43 17.43 -11.96
CA ARG A 593 -22.03 17.05 -11.78
C ARG A 593 -21.06 18.05 -12.40
N GLU A 594 -21.35 18.55 -13.59
CA GLU A 594 -20.52 19.60 -14.22
C GLU A 594 -20.48 20.88 -13.38
N ALA A 595 -21.63 21.31 -12.87
CA ALA A 595 -21.72 22.49 -12.02
C ALA A 595 -20.92 22.28 -10.73
N LEU A 596 -21.05 21.12 -10.09
CA LEU A 596 -20.28 20.75 -8.89
C LEU A 596 -18.78 20.71 -9.17
N ALA A 597 -18.34 20.15 -10.29
CA ALA A 597 -16.93 20.09 -10.65
C ALA A 597 -16.36 21.48 -11.02
N GLY A 598 -17.18 22.38 -11.56
CA GLY A 598 -16.84 23.79 -11.76
C GLY A 598 -16.71 24.57 -10.46
N GLU A 599 -17.66 24.41 -9.54
CA GLU A 599 -17.59 25.01 -8.19
C GLU A 599 -16.37 24.48 -7.42
N LEU A 600 -16.11 23.16 -7.49
CA LEU A 600 -14.95 22.53 -6.88
C LEU A 600 -13.64 23.16 -7.37
N LEU A 601 -13.50 23.40 -8.68
CA LEU A 601 -12.32 24.06 -9.24
C LEU A 601 -12.17 25.49 -8.71
N ALA A 602 -13.26 26.28 -8.71
CA ALA A 602 -13.23 27.66 -8.21
C ALA A 602 -12.86 27.73 -6.71
N VAL A 603 -13.42 26.84 -5.89
CA VAL A 603 -13.08 26.70 -4.46
C VAL A 603 -11.61 26.31 -4.30
N ALA A 604 -11.12 25.38 -5.11
CA ALA A 604 -9.73 24.92 -5.07
C ALA A 604 -8.73 26.02 -5.47
N GLU A 605 -9.06 26.83 -6.48
CA GLU A 605 -8.25 27.97 -6.90
C GLU A 605 -8.20 29.07 -5.84
N ALA A 606 -9.36 29.42 -5.27
CA ALA A 606 -9.44 30.41 -4.19
C ALA A 606 -8.68 29.98 -2.93
N ALA A 607 -8.67 28.68 -2.61
CA ALA A 607 -7.94 28.12 -1.48
C ALA A 607 -6.44 27.85 -1.76
N GLY A 608 -5.98 28.06 -3.00
CA GLY A 608 -4.63 27.69 -3.44
C GLY A 608 -4.34 26.19 -3.33
N ASP A 609 -5.39 25.35 -3.37
CA ASP A 609 -5.30 23.92 -3.17
C ASP A 609 -5.10 23.17 -4.49
N VAL A 610 -3.83 22.91 -4.81
CA VAL A 610 -3.44 22.22 -6.05
C VAL A 610 -3.93 20.77 -6.11
N GLU A 611 -4.19 20.13 -4.97
CA GLU A 611 -4.67 18.74 -4.91
C GLU A 611 -6.12 18.68 -5.32
N MET A 612 -6.93 19.57 -4.74
CA MET A 612 -8.33 19.75 -5.08
C MET A 612 -8.50 20.24 -6.53
N GLN A 613 -7.60 21.08 -7.04
CA GLN A 613 -7.57 21.45 -8.47
C GLN A 613 -7.39 20.21 -9.36
N CYS A 614 -6.48 19.30 -9.00
CA CYS A 614 -6.27 18.06 -9.75
C CYS A 614 -7.52 17.17 -9.73
N ALA A 615 -8.19 17.06 -8.58
CA ALA A 615 -9.45 16.33 -8.46
C ALA A 615 -10.55 16.96 -9.33
N ALA A 616 -10.68 18.28 -9.33
CA ALA A 616 -11.65 18.99 -10.15
C ALA A 616 -11.41 18.77 -11.65
N HIS A 617 -10.17 18.94 -12.13
CA HIS A 617 -9.83 18.70 -13.54
C HIS A 617 -10.10 17.26 -13.96
N ARG A 618 -9.82 16.28 -13.09
CA ARG A 618 -10.16 14.87 -13.34
C ARG A 618 -11.66 14.70 -13.56
N TRP A 619 -12.50 15.25 -12.67
CA TRP A 619 -13.95 15.12 -12.79
C TRP A 619 -14.49 15.77 -14.06
N ARG A 620 -14.05 17.01 -14.34
CA ARG A 620 -14.41 17.75 -15.55
C ARG A 620 -14.00 17.00 -16.83
N ALA A 621 -12.81 16.39 -16.86
CA ALA A 621 -12.37 15.58 -17.99
C ALA A 621 -13.34 14.41 -18.26
N THR A 622 -13.75 13.69 -17.21
CA THR A 622 -14.64 12.53 -17.39
C THR A 622 -16.08 12.90 -17.70
N ASP A 623 -16.60 14.01 -17.16
CA ASP A 623 -17.92 14.52 -17.54
C ASP A 623 -17.93 15.07 -18.97
N ALA A 624 -16.81 15.63 -19.46
CA ALA A 624 -16.67 16.04 -20.86
C ALA A 624 -16.78 14.85 -21.82
N LEU A 625 -16.15 13.71 -21.49
CA LEU A 625 -16.29 12.48 -22.28
C LEU A 625 -17.72 11.95 -22.29
N GLU A 626 -18.42 11.94 -21.15
CA GLU A 626 -19.83 11.46 -21.10
C GLU A 626 -20.76 12.32 -21.99
N ARG A 627 -20.52 13.63 -22.08
CA ARG A 627 -21.26 14.54 -22.99
C ARG A 627 -20.81 14.47 -24.45
N GLY A 628 -19.69 13.82 -24.73
CA GLY A 628 -19.08 13.78 -26.05
C GLY A 628 -18.39 15.09 -26.47
N ASP A 629 -17.84 15.83 -25.51
CA ASP A 629 -16.93 16.97 -25.74
C ASP A 629 -15.47 16.51 -25.66
N GLY A 630 -14.93 16.01 -26.78
CA GLY A 630 -13.54 15.56 -26.86
C GLY A 630 -12.54 16.70 -26.63
N ALA A 631 -12.83 17.89 -27.15
CA ALA A 631 -11.97 19.06 -26.96
C ALA A 631 -11.92 19.51 -25.49
N GLY A 632 -13.05 19.43 -24.78
CA GLY A 632 -13.11 19.65 -23.34
C GLY A 632 -12.28 18.64 -22.57
N PHE A 633 -12.39 17.36 -22.89
CA PHE A 633 -11.58 16.31 -22.30
C PHE A 633 -10.08 16.57 -22.46
N GLU A 634 -9.61 16.91 -23.66
CA GLU A 634 -8.19 17.20 -23.91
C GLU A 634 -7.66 18.38 -23.08
N ARG A 635 -8.45 19.47 -22.98
CA ARG A 635 -8.09 20.65 -22.17
C ARG A 635 -7.93 20.28 -20.68
N GLU A 636 -8.90 19.56 -20.14
CA GLU A 636 -8.90 19.17 -18.72
C GLU A 636 -7.82 18.12 -18.41
N LEU A 637 -7.54 17.20 -19.35
CA LEU A 637 -6.41 16.28 -19.28
C LEU A 637 -5.08 17.02 -19.22
N ALA A 638 -4.88 18.03 -20.08
CA ALA A 638 -3.66 18.83 -20.09
C ALA A 638 -3.47 19.59 -18.75
N ALA A 639 -4.56 20.14 -18.20
CA ALA A 639 -4.55 20.81 -16.90
C ALA A 639 -4.23 19.83 -15.76
N CYS A 640 -4.92 18.70 -15.69
CA CYS A 640 -4.67 17.63 -14.72
C CYS A 640 -3.21 17.13 -14.79
N ALA A 641 -2.68 16.91 -15.99
CA ALA A 641 -1.29 16.53 -16.21
C ALA A 641 -0.27 17.61 -15.81
N SER A 642 -0.63 18.89 -15.95
CA SER A 642 0.20 20.01 -15.49
C SER A 642 0.30 20.02 -13.97
N VAL A 643 -0.84 19.91 -13.28
CA VAL A 643 -0.91 19.85 -11.83
C VAL A 643 -0.16 18.63 -11.29
N ALA A 644 -0.41 17.43 -11.84
CA ALA A 644 0.29 16.21 -11.43
C ALA A 644 1.82 16.26 -11.63
N ARG A 645 2.31 16.98 -12.65
CA ARG A 645 3.75 17.22 -12.84
C ARG A 645 4.34 18.15 -11.79
N ARG A 646 3.60 19.21 -11.42
CA ARG A 646 4.01 20.18 -10.40
C ARG A 646 4.04 19.55 -9.00
N THR A 647 3.02 18.77 -8.64
CA THR A 647 2.92 18.16 -7.31
C THR A 647 3.82 16.95 -7.13
N ARG A 648 4.19 16.27 -8.23
CA ARG A 648 5.01 15.04 -8.26
C ARG A 648 4.46 13.87 -7.44
N GLN A 649 3.25 13.99 -6.90
CA GLN A 649 2.65 12.99 -6.04
C GLN A 649 2.22 11.76 -6.84
N PRO A 650 2.49 10.54 -6.35
CA PRO A 650 2.13 9.30 -7.03
C PRO A 650 0.64 9.21 -7.37
N PHE A 651 -0.22 9.67 -6.46
CA PHE A 651 -1.68 9.61 -6.63
C PHE A 651 -2.19 10.45 -7.82
N PHE A 652 -1.79 11.72 -7.93
CA PHE A 652 -2.19 12.55 -9.06
C PHE A 652 -1.52 12.12 -10.37
N ARG A 653 -0.29 11.61 -10.29
CA ARG A 653 0.40 11.00 -11.43
C ARG A 653 -0.33 9.77 -11.96
N PHE A 654 -0.90 8.95 -11.06
CA PHE A 654 -1.75 7.83 -11.43
C PHE A 654 -2.94 8.29 -12.28
N PHE A 655 -3.73 9.28 -11.81
CA PHE A 655 -4.89 9.74 -12.56
C PHE A 655 -4.52 10.40 -13.89
N ALA A 656 -3.49 11.23 -13.92
CA ALA A 656 -3.01 11.82 -15.17
C ALA A 656 -2.50 10.74 -16.14
N ALA A 657 -1.91 9.64 -15.65
CA ALA A 657 -1.50 8.52 -16.49
C ALA A 657 -2.69 7.69 -16.99
N ALA A 658 -3.69 7.45 -16.13
CA ALA A 658 -4.92 6.75 -16.49
C ALA A 658 -5.72 7.50 -17.55
N LEU A 659 -5.89 8.83 -17.41
CA LEU A 659 -6.57 9.65 -18.41
C LEU A 659 -5.83 9.68 -19.76
N ARG A 660 -4.48 9.60 -19.76
CA ARG A 660 -3.70 9.43 -21.00
C ARG A 660 -3.87 8.06 -21.65
N ALA A 661 -4.07 7.00 -20.85
CA ALA A 661 -4.40 5.69 -21.40
C ALA A 661 -5.80 5.72 -22.05
N LEU A 662 -6.75 6.41 -21.41
CA LEU A 662 -8.09 6.62 -21.93
C LEU A 662 -8.09 7.44 -23.22
N ASP A 663 -7.34 8.54 -23.27
CA ASP A 663 -7.13 9.35 -24.47
C ASP A 663 -6.63 8.52 -25.66
N ALA A 664 -5.63 7.66 -25.42
CA ALA A 664 -5.09 6.77 -26.44
C ALA A 664 -6.15 5.76 -26.93
N LEU A 665 -7.01 5.23 -26.05
CA LEU A 665 -8.12 4.36 -26.44
C LEU A 665 -9.14 5.12 -27.30
N VAL A 666 -9.60 6.29 -26.85
CA VAL A 666 -10.58 7.14 -27.57
C VAL A 666 -10.07 7.48 -28.97
N SER A 667 -8.82 7.92 -29.06
CA SER A 667 -8.18 8.29 -30.32
C SER A 667 -7.82 7.09 -31.24
N GLY A 668 -8.08 5.85 -30.82
CA GLY A 668 -7.77 4.66 -31.61
C GLY A 668 -6.28 4.28 -31.66
N ARG A 669 -5.45 4.73 -30.72
CA ARG A 669 -4.03 4.37 -30.59
C ARG A 669 -3.87 3.15 -29.67
N LEU A 670 -4.33 1.99 -30.12
CA LEU A 670 -4.54 0.80 -29.26
C LEU A 670 -3.26 0.28 -28.59
N GLU A 671 -2.13 0.21 -29.30
CA GLU A 671 -0.87 -0.24 -28.70
C GLU A 671 -0.38 0.73 -27.63
N GLU A 672 -0.61 2.03 -27.81
CA GLU A 672 -0.27 3.04 -26.81
C GLU A 672 -1.18 2.93 -25.59
N ALA A 673 -2.49 2.77 -25.81
CA ALA A 673 -3.47 2.57 -24.75
C ALA A 673 -3.11 1.35 -23.88
N GLU A 674 -2.78 0.22 -24.51
CA GLU A 674 -2.38 -1.00 -23.82
C GLU A 674 -1.12 -0.80 -22.96
N ARG A 675 -0.04 -0.27 -23.56
CA ARG A 675 1.22 -0.05 -22.83
C ARG A 675 1.03 0.91 -21.66
N ARG A 676 0.24 1.96 -21.81
CA ARG A 676 -0.03 2.93 -20.75
C ARG A 676 -0.88 2.31 -19.65
N ALA A 677 -1.98 1.65 -19.99
CA ALA A 677 -2.87 1.03 -19.02
C ALA A 677 -2.16 -0.08 -18.22
N GLN A 678 -1.31 -0.89 -18.87
CA GLN A 678 -0.54 -1.93 -18.20
C GLN A 678 0.46 -1.35 -17.19
N ARG A 679 1.17 -0.28 -17.53
CA ARG A 679 2.09 0.41 -16.59
C ARG A 679 1.35 0.96 -15.39
N VAL A 680 0.16 1.53 -15.61
CA VAL A 680 -0.68 2.06 -14.54
C VAL A 680 -1.18 0.93 -13.64
N LEU A 681 -1.65 -0.18 -14.21
CA LEU A 681 -2.09 -1.37 -13.49
C LEU A 681 -0.96 -1.95 -12.61
N GLU A 682 0.25 -2.13 -13.17
CA GLU A 682 1.41 -2.64 -12.43
C GLU A 682 1.85 -1.70 -11.29
N ALA A 683 1.71 -0.39 -11.47
CA ALA A 683 1.98 0.58 -10.42
C ALA A 683 0.93 0.49 -9.31
N SER A 684 -0.36 0.39 -9.67
CA SER A 684 -1.46 0.23 -8.72
C SER A 684 -1.32 -1.02 -7.87
N LEU A 685 -1.05 -2.17 -8.48
CA LEU A 685 -0.86 -3.45 -7.78
C LEU A 685 0.32 -3.41 -6.80
N ARG A 686 1.43 -2.76 -7.17
CA ARG A 686 2.59 -2.58 -6.27
C ARG A 686 2.31 -1.65 -5.10
N SER A 687 1.41 -0.68 -5.28
CA SER A 687 1.05 0.31 -4.26
C SER A 687 -0.11 -0.13 -3.35
N GLY A 688 -0.74 -1.27 -3.60
CA GLY A 688 -1.96 -1.71 -2.89
C GLY A 688 -3.23 -0.93 -3.28
N TYR A 689 -3.19 -0.14 -4.35
CA TYR A 689 -4.30 0.69 -4.83
C TYR A 689 -5.28 -0.14 -5.68
N ALA A 690 -6.24 -0.80 -5.02
CA ALA A 690 -7.10 -1.81 -5.63
C ALA A 690 -8.09 -1.25 -6.68
N SER A 691 -8.70 -0.07 -6.45
CA SER A 691 -9.65 0.53 -7.40
C SER A 691 -9.01 0.92 -8.73
N GLY A 692 -7.73 1.33 -8.69
CA GLY A 692 -6.97 1.66 -9.89
C GLY A 692 -6.74 0.44 -10.78
N ALA A 693 -6.57 -0.73 -10.17
CA ALA A 693 -6.43 -1.99 -10.91
C ALA A 693 -7.72 -2.37 -11.64
N SER A 694 -8.88 -2.29 -10.98
CA SER A 694 -10.18 -2.63 -11.60
C SER A 694 -10.53 -1.67 -12.76
N SER A 695 -10.17 -0.39 -12.65
CA SER A 695 -10.41 0.61 -13.71
C SER A 695 -9.56 0.34 -14.95
N MET A 696 -8.26 0.03 -14.77
CA MET A 696 -7.38 -0.29 -15.90
C MET A 696 -7.74 -1.63 -16.55
N ALA A 697 -8.24 -2.61 -15.79
CA ALA A 697 -8.72 -3.87 -16.34
C ALA A 697 -9.89 -3.67 -17.34
N THR A 698 -10.80 -2.74 -17.04
CA THR A 698 -11.96 -2.43 -17.91
C THR A 698 -11.52 -1.74 -19.21
N LEU A 699 -10.51 -0.86 -19.14
CA LEU A 699 -9.91 -0.24 -20.32
C LEU A 699 -9.18 -1.29 -21.18
N LEU A 700 -8.36 -2.14 -20.56
CA LEU A 700 -7.63 -3.22 -21.25
C LEU A 700 -8.59 -4.21 -21.91
N MET A 701 -9.73 -4.52 -21.29
CA MET A 701 -10.77 -5.36 -21.87
C MET A 701 -11.25 -4.82 -23.22
N LEU A 702 -11.52 -3.52 -23.32
CA LEU A 702 -11.93 -2.88 -24.58
C LEU A 702 -10.80 -2.84 -25.61
N VAL A 703 -9.56 -2.58 -25.16
CA VAL A 703 -8.39 -2.64 -26.06
C VAL A 703 -8.26 -4.03 -26.68
N ARG A 704 -8.35 -5.11 -25.89
CA ARG A 704 -8.27 -6.48 -26.41
C ARG A 704 -9.41 -6.77 -27.37
N TRP A 705 -10.63 -6.37 -27.03
CA TRP A 705 -11.77 -6.54 -27.92
C TRP A 705 -11.60 -5.79 -29.25
N HIS A 706 -11.19 -4.52 -29.25
CA HIS A 706 -10.96 -3.75 -30.48
C HIS A 706 -9.85 -4.34 -31.37
N ARG A 707 -8.83 -4.98 -30.77
CA ARG A 707 -7.78 -5.72 -31.48
C ARG A 707 -8.23 -7.10 -32.01
N GLY A 708 -9.48 -7.52 -31.76
CA GLY A 708 -9.97 -8.84 -32.12
C GLY A 708 -9.52 -9.97 -31.18
N ASP A 709 -8.88 -9.65 -30.05
CA ASP A 709 -8.49 -10.61 -29.01
C ASP A 709 -9.65 -10.84 -28.03
N LEU A 710 -10.66 -11.58 -28.51
CA LEU A 710 -11.88 -11.86 -27.74
C LEU A 710 -11.60 -12.76 -26.53
N GLU A 711 -10.66 -13.70 -26.64
CA GLU A 711 -10.25 -14.56 -25.52
C GLU A 711 -9.57 -13.75 -24.40
N GLY A 712 -8.68 -12.82 -24.75
CA GLY A 712 -8.06 -11.91 -23.80
C GLY A 712 -9.08 -11.00 -23.11
N ALA A 713 -10.08 -10.49 -23.85
CA ALA A 713 -11.17 -9.71 -23.26
C ALA A 713 -12.00 -10.54 -22.27
N LEU A 714 -12.35 -11.79 -22.61
CA LEU A 714 -13.05 -12.73 -21.72
C LEU A 714 -12.23 -13.03 -20.46
N ALA A 715 -10.92 -13.25 -20.59
CA ALA A 715 -10.03 -13.50 -19.45
C ALA A 715 -10.02 -12.32 -18.46
N LEU A 716 -9.96 -11.08 -18.96
CA LEU A 716 -10.02 -9.88 -18.13
C LEU A 716 -11.36 -9.73 -17.39
N THR A 717 -12.48 -10.07 -18.03
CA THR A 717 -13.78 -10.08 -17.33
C THR A 717 -13.82 -11.12 -16.21
N ALA A 718 -13.23 -12.30 -16.42
CA ALA A 718 -13.18 -13.38 -15.43
C ALA A 718 -12.31 -13.02 -14.22
N GLU A 719 -11.18 -12.33 -14.43
CA GLU A 719 -10.35 -11.79 -13.34
C GLU A 719 -11.12 -10.71 -12.55
N GLY A 720 -11.71 -9.74 -13.24
CA GLY A 720 -12.44 -8.64 -12.57
C GLY A 720 -13.61 -9.12 -11.71
N LEU A 721 -14.35 -10.15 -12.15
CA LEU A 721 -15.45 -10.74 -11.38
C LEU A 721 -15.01 -11.41 -10.07
N ARG A 722 -13.74 -11.78 -9.92
CA ARG A 722 -13.21 -12.32 -8.65
C ARG A 722 -13.08 -11.26 -7.55
N GLN A 723 -13.03 -9.99 -7.92
CA GLN A 723 -12.77 -8.87 -6.99
C GLN A 723 -14.02 -8.33 -6.26
N ARG A 724 -15.24 -8.82 -6.57
CA ARG A 724 -16.54 -8.46 -5.95
C ARG A 724 -16.70 -6.95 -5.62
N ASN A 725 -16.87 -6.11 -6.64
CA ASN A 725 -17.00 -4.65 -6.51
C ASN A 725 -18.17 -4.07 -7.36
N THR A 726 -18.40 -2.75 -7.32
CA THR A 726 -19.51 -2.06 -8.04
C THR A 726 -19.50 -2.17 -9.57
N ILE A 727 -18.38 -2.59 -10.19
CA ILE A 727 -18.33 -2.84 -11.64
C ILE A 727 -18.67 -4.29 -12.01
N THR A 728 -18.98 -5.14 -11.03
CA THR A 728 -19.27 -6.56 -11.23
C THR A 728 -20.42 -6.79 -12.20
N GLN A 729 -21.48 -5.98 -12.12
CA GLN A 729 -22.62 -6.09 -13.04
C GLN A 729 -22.24 -5.78 -14.49
N VAL A 730 -21.48 -4.71 -14.75
CA VAL A 730 -21.07 -4.38 -16.12
C VAL A 730 -20.10 -5.40 -16.69
N LEU A 731 -19.16 -5.92 -15.89
CA LEU A 731 -18.25 -6.99 -16.33
C LEU A 731 -19.00 -8.29 -16.65
N ARG A 732 -20.04 -8.62 -15.87
CA ARG A 732 -20.89 -9.80 -16.12
C ARG A 732 -21.64 -9.70 -17.44
N VAL A 733 -22.26 -8.54 -17.72
CA VAL A 733 -23.01 -8.33 -18.97
C VAL A 733 -22.05 -8.19 -20.16
N ALA A 734 -20.92 -7.51 -20.00
CA ALA A 734 -19.88 -7.43 -21.03
C ALA A 734 -19.35 -8.83 -21.40
N ARG A 735 -19.10 -9.68 -20.40
CA ARG A 735 -18.74 -11.08 -20.63
C ARG A 735 -19.80 -11.78 -21.47
N ALA A 736 -21.08 -11.72 -21.09
CA ALA A 736 -22.15 -12.37 -21.84
C ALA A 736 -22.28 -11.85 -23.29
N ALA A 737 -22.04 -10.55 -23.52
CA ALA A 737 -21.96 -9.98 -24.85
C ALA A 737 -20.81 -10.59 -25.68
N PHE A 738 -19.62 -10.74 -25.08
CA PHE A 738 -18.46 -11.38 -25.72
C PHE A 738 -18.67 -12.88 -25.95
N GLU A 739 -19.31 -13.59 -25.03
CA GLU A 739 -19.67 -15.01 -25.19
C GLU A 739 -20.66 -15.19 -26.37
N ALA A 740 -21.66 -14.30 -26.49
CA ALA A 740 -22.58 -14.29 -27.62
C ALA A 740 -21.87 -14.00 -28.96
N GLU A 741 -20.90 -13.09 -28.96
CA GLU A 741 -20.05 -12.79 -30.12
C GLU A 741 -19.14 -13.98 -30.51
N ALA A 742 -18.67 -14.74 -29.52
CA ALA A 742 -17.91 -15.98 -29.70
C ALA A 742 -18.77 -17.19 -30.14
N GLY A 743 -20.05 -16.99 -30.47
CA GLY A 743 -20.95 -18.04 -30.95
C GLY A 743 -21.62 -18.86 -29.85
N ARG A 744 -21.71 -18.34 -28.62
CA ARG A 744 -22.43 -18.96 -27.50
C ARG A 744 -23.68 -18.14 -27.14
N PRO A 745 -24.74 -18.16 -27.97
CA PRO A 745 -25.91 -17.29 -27.81
C PRO A 745 -26.75 -17.61 -26.55
N ALA A 746 -26.68 -18.84 -26.03
CA ALA A 746 -27.41 -19.26 -24.83
C ALA A 746 -26.96 -18.47 -23.58
N GLU A 747 -25.66 -18.20 -23.45
CA GLU A 747 -25.10 -17.39 -22.35
C GLU A 747 -25.64 -15.95 -22.37
N GLY A 748 -25.65 -15.34 -23.56
CA GLY A 748 -26.22 -14.01 -23.77
C GLY A 748 -27.72 -13.96 -23.45
N ARG A 749 -28.49 -14.95 -23.93
CA ARG A 749 -29.93 -15.04 -23.66
C ARG A 749 -30.21 -15.18 -22.16
N ALA A 750 -29.47 -16.05 -21.46
CA ALA A 750 -29.67 -16.27 -20.03
C ALA A 750 -29.47 -14.98 -19.21
N VAL A 751 -28.38 -14.25 -19.45
CA VAL A 751 -28.11 -12.97 -18.75
C VAL A 751 -29.16 -11.91 -19.08
N LEU A 752 -29.60 -11.86 -20.34
CA LEU A 752 -30.59 -10.89 -20.77
C LEU A 752 -31.96 -11.15 -20.13
N GLU A 753 -32.38 -12.41 -20.01
CA GLU A 753 -33.59 -12.80 -19.29
C GLU A 753 -33.47 -12.44 -17.81
N GLU A 754 -32.38 -12.83 -17.15
CA GLU A 754 -32.15 -12.58 -15.73
C GLU A 754 -32.16 -11.07 -15.39
N VAL A 755 -31.46 -10.24 -16.17
CA VAL A 755 -31.35 -8.81 -15.92
C VAL A 755 -32.67 -8.07 -16.18
N LEU A 756 -33.42 -8.44 -17.23
CA LEU A 756 -34.65 -7.75 -17.60
C LEU A 756 -35.90 -8.25 -16.84
N SER A 757 -35.86 -9.47 -16.28
CA SER A 757 -36.96 -10.02 -15.47
C SER A 757 -36.75 -9.84 -13.96
N GLY A 758 -35.53 -9.50 -13.53
CA GLY A 758 -35.18 -9.26 -12.14
C GLY A 758 -35.59 -7.87 -11.64
N GLU A 759 -34.95 -7.45 -10.55
CA GLU A 759 -35.14 -6.11 -10.00
C GLU A 759 -34.67 -5.01 -10.97
N PRO A 760 -35.25 -3.79 -10.91
CA PRO A 760 -34.81 -2.67 -11.71
C PRO A 760 -33.30 -2.43 -11.57
N LEU A 761 -32.64 -2.19 -12.71
CA LEU A 761 -31.20 -1.90 -12.73
C LEU A 761 -30.89 -0.69 -11.83
N PRO A 762 -29.88 -0.79 -10.95
CA PRO A 762 -29.50 0.33 -10.10
C PRO A 762 -29.03 1.49 -10.98
N ARG A 763 -29.56 2.69 -10.73
CA ARG A 763 -29.27 3.92 -11.49
C ARG A 763 -27.92 4.52 -11.11
N ASN A 764 -26.88 3.68 -11.10
CA ASN A 764 -25.52 4.04 -10.77
C ASN A 764 -24.68 4.26 -12.05
N ARG A 765 -23.38 4.49 -11.86
CA ARG A 765 -22.41 4.79 -12.92
C ARG A 765 -22.28 3.72 -14.01
N SER A 766 -22.64 2.48 -13.71
CA SER A 766 -22.58 1.38 -14.67
C SER A 766 -23.85 1.25 -15.52
N PHE A 767 -24.93 1.99 -15.21
CA PHE A 767 -26.26 1.82 -15.81
C PHE A 767 -26.25 1.88 -17.34
N THR A 768 -25.70 2.95 -17.91
CA THR A 768 -25.65 3.12 -19.38
C THR A 768 -24.74 2.08 -20.01
N GLY A 769 -23.61 1.76 -19.38
CA GLY A 769 -22.70 0.71 -19.87
C GLY A 769 -23.32 -0.69 -19.86
N VAL A 770 -24.11 -1.03 -18.85
CA VAL A 770 -24.91 -2.26 -18.81
C VAL A 770 -25.92 -2.28 -19.94
N GLY A 771 -26.69 -1.20 -20.12
CA GLY A 771 -27.67 -1.08 -21.20
C GLY A 771 -27.04 -1.25 -22.58
N MET A 772 -25.86 -0.66 -22.81
CA MET A 772 -25.11 -0.83 -24.07
C MET A 772 -24.71 -2.28 -24.33
N MET A 773 -24.22 -2.99 -23.32
CA MET A 773 -23.84 -4.40 -23.46
C MET A 773 -25.06 -5.32 -23.64
N LEU A 774 -26.20 -5.01 -23.01
CA LEU A 774 -27.48 -5.69 -23.28
C LEU A 774 -27.94 -5.47 -24.72
N ALA A 775 -27.82 -4.24 -25.24
CA ALA A 775 -28.17 -3.94 -26.62
C ALA A 775 -27.30 -4.73 -27.60
N ARG A 776 -25.99 -4.84 -27.30
CA ARG A 776 -25.07 -5.68 -28.07
C ARG A 776 -25.49 -7.15 -28.06
N ILE A 777 -25.91 -7.69 -26.92
CA ILE A 777 -26.46 -9.06 -26.83
C ILE A 777 -27.68 -9.20 -27.74
N CYS A 778 -28.66 -8.28 -27.64
CA CYS A 778 -29.86 -8.28 -28.49
C CYS A 778 -29.52 -8.31 -29.98
N GLU A 779 -28.61 -7.46 -30.42
CA GLU A 779 -28.14 -7.41 -31.82
C GLU A 779 -27.46 -8.73 -32.24
N ARG A 780 -26.62 -9.31 -31.37
CA ARG A 780 -25.79 -10.47 -31.73
C ARG A 780 -26.57 -11.78 -31.80
N ILE A 781 -27.61 -11.94 -30.97
CA ILE A 781 -28.46 -13.14 -30.94
C ILE A 781 -29.82 -12.94 -31.62
N GLY A 782 -30.15 -11.73 -32.07
CA GLY A 782 -31.43 -11.41 -32.70
C GLY A 782 -32.63 -11.43 -31.75
N ALA A 783 -32.46 -10.96 -30.50
CA ALA A 783 -33.52 -10.97 -29.49
C ALA A 783 -34.53 -9.82 -29.66
N VAL A 784 -35.35 -9.91 -30.70
CA VAL A 784 -36.39 -8.90 -31.06
C VAL A 784 -37.40 -8.70 -29.94
N ASP A 785 -37.77 -9.77 -29.24
CA ASP A 785 -38.76 -9.77 -28.16
C ASP A 785 -38.32 -8.95 -26.93
N ARG A 786 -37.00 -8.79 -26.74
CA ARG A 786 -36.43 -8.07 -25.60
C ARG A 786 -35.83 -6.71 -25.95
N ALA A 787 -35.60 -6.45 -27.24
CA ALA A 787 -35.11 -5.18 -27.73
C ALA A 787 -35.91 -3.94 -27.26
N PRO A 788 -37.26 -3.97 -27.13
CA PRO A 788 -38.02 -2.82 -26.63
C PRO A 788 -37.68 -2.43 -25.19
N ALA A 789 -37.44 -3.42 -24.32
CA ALA A 789 -37.08 -3.17 -22.93
C ALA A 789 -35.69 -2.52 -22.83
N VAL A 790 -34.72 -3.02 -23.59
CA VAL A 790 -33.37 -2.43 -23.63
C VAL A 790 -33.39 -1.05 -24.27
N TYR A 791 -34.20 -0.84 -25.31
CA TYR A 791 -34.40 0.46 -25.95
C TYR A 791 -34.90 1.50 -24.94
N ALA A 792 -35.95 1.19 -24.19
CA ALA A 792 -36.53 2.08 -23.18
C ALA A 792 -35.54 2.46 -22.06
N LEU A 793 -34.60 1.57 -21.72
CA LEU A 793 -33.55 1.87 -20.74
C LEU A 793 -32.55 2.93 -21.24
N LEU A 794 -32.27 2.94 -22.55
CA LEU A 794 -31.22 3.77 -23.15
C LEU A 794 -31.73 5.09 -23.75
N GLU A 795 -32.98 5.11 -24.24
CA GLU A 795 -33.56 6.24 -24.96
C GLU A 795 -33.38 7.60 -24.26
N PRO A 796 -33.56 7.73 -22.92
CA PRO A 796 -33.40 9.02 -22.23
C PRO A 796 -31.99 9.63 -22.32
N TYR A 797 -30.98 8.85 -22.73
CA TYR A 797 -29.57 9.23 -22.73
C TYR A 797 -28.95 9.28 -24.12
N ALA A 798 -29.76 9.36 -25.18
CA ALA A 798 -29.30 9.31 -26.57
C ALA A 798 -28.29 10.42 -26.97
N ASP A 799 -28.15 11.52 -26.21
CA ASP A 799 -27.13 12.57 -26.41
C ASP A 799 -25.77 12.26 -25.77
N ARG A 800 -25.63 11.13 -25.08
CA ARG A 800 -24.46 10.88 -24.23
C ARG A 800 -23.63 9.71 -24.75
N ASN A 801 -22.36 9.72 -24.37
CA ASN A 801 -21.53 8.52 -24.41
C ASN A 801 -21.76 7.75 -23.10
N ALA A 802 -21.79 6.41 -23.16
CA ALA A 802 -21.77 5.66 -21.91
C ALA A 802 -20.35 5.55 -21.38
N THR A 803 -20.22 5.65 -20.06
CA THR A 803 -18.94 5.49 -19.34
C THR A 803 -19.02 4.32 -18.40
N ILE A 804 -17.88 3.66 -18.16
CA ILE A 804 -17.75 2.54 -17.22
C ILE A 804 -16.46 2.67 -16.40
N GLY A 805 -16.34 1.85 -15.36
CA GLY A 805 -15.17 1.85 -14.47
C GLY A 805 -15.29 2.86 -13.32
N LEU A 806 -14.46 2.67 -12.28
CA LEU A 806 -14.40 3.59 -11.15
C LEU A 806 -13.85 4.94 -11.65
N SER A 807 -14.47 6.04 -11.23
CA SER A 807 -14.19 7.40 -11.72
C SER A 807 -14.39 7.63 -13.24
N ASN A 808 -15.21 6.85 -13.97
CA ASN A 808 -15.43 7.04 -15.43
C ASN A 808 -14.14 6.97 -16.27
N LEU A 809 -13.14 6.19 -15.84
CA LEU A 809 -11.87 6.04 -16.56
C LEU A 809 -11.93 5.11 -17.78
N THR A 810 -13.13 4.85 -18.30
CA THR A 810 -13.36 4.09 -19.54
C THR A 810 -14.64 4.60 -20.21
N VAL A 811 -14.59 4.80 -21.52
CA VAL A 811 -15.73 5.28 -22.33
C VAL A 811 -16.09 4.24 -23.39
N LEU A 812 -17.38 3.94 -23.47
CA LEU A 812 -18.00 3.13 -24.52
C LEU A 812 -18.49 4.04 -25.66
N SER A 813 -19.29 3.50 -26.57
CA SER A 813 -19.88 4.26 -27.68
C SER A 813 -20.95 5.26 -27.22
N SER A 814 -21.35 6.16 -28.12
CA SER A 814 -22.58 6.94 -27.98
C SER A 814 -23.78 6.03 -27.72
N VAL A 815 -24.64 6.39 -26.77
CA VAL A 815 -25.90 5.67 -26.49
C VAL A 815 -26.83 5.63 -27.70
N ALA A 816 -26.75 6.63 -28.61
CA ALA A 816 -27.50 6.61 -29.86
C ALA A 816 -27.10 5.46 -30.80
N SER A 817 -25.85 4.96 -30.73
CA SER A 817 -25.39 3.87 -31.61
C SER A 817 -26.15 2.55 -31.36
N PRO A 818 -26.23 2.01 -30.13
CA PRO A 818 -27.06 0.84 -29.86
C PRO A 818 -28.56 1.11 -30.01
N LEU A 819 -29.07 2.33 -29.74
CA LEU A 819 -30.48 2.66 -30.01
C LEU A 819 -30.79 2.52 -31.51
N GLY A 820 -29.88 2.97 -32.38
CA GLY A 820 -29.98 2.76 -33.82
C GLY A 820 -30.00 1.28 -34.21
N GLY A 821 -29.12 0.47 -33.61
CA GLY A 821 -29.10 -0.99 -33.80
C GLY A 821 -30.39 -1.68 -33.36
N LEU A 822 -30.92 -1.31 -32.18
CA LEU A 822 -32.19 -1.85 -31.66
C LEU A 822 -33.39 -1.43 -32.50
N SER A 823 -33.48 -0.17 -32.93
CA SER A 823 -34.53 0.29 -33.83
C SER A 823 -34.48 -0.45 -35.17
N ALA A 824 -33.28 -0.72 -35.71
CA ALA A 824 -33.12 -1.53 -36.92
C ALA A 824 -33.58 -2.97 -36.71
N LEU A 825 -33.22 -3.60 -35.58
CA LEU A 825 -33.68 -4.94 -35.19
C LEU A 825 -35.21 -5.02 -35.05
N LEU A 826 -35.85 -3.93 -34.63
CA LEU A 826 -37.30 -3.78 -34.53
C LEU A 826 -37.99 -3.38 -35.85
N GLY A 827 -37.25 -3.19 -36.94
CA GLY A 827 -37.78 -2.74 -38.24
C GLY A 827 -38.16 -1.25 -38.30
N ARG A 828 -37.75 -0.44 -37.32
CA ARG A 828 -38.03 1.01 -37.22
C ARG A 828 -36.93 1.82 -37.91
N TYR A 829 -36.78 1.66 -39.22
CA TYR A 829 -35.59 2.14 -39.93
C TYR A 829 -35.40 3.67 -39.93
N ASP A 830 -36.47 4.47 -39.99
CA ASP A 830 -36.35 5.94 -39.92
C ASP A 830 -35.86 6.42 -38.55
N GLU A 831 -36.28 5.74 -37.49
CA GLU A 831 -35.79 5.98 -36.14
C GLU A 831 -34.33 5.53 -35.99
N ALA A 832 -34.00 4.36 -36.57
CA ALA A 832 -32.64 3.85 -36.59
C ALA A 832 -31.68 4.81 -37.30
N GLU A 833 -32.10 5.38 -38.44
CA GLU A 833 -31.31 6.36 -39.20
C GLU A 833 -31.01 7.62 -38.36
N ARG A 834 -32.02 8.22 -37.73
CA ARG A 834 -31.85 9.40 -36.86
C ARG A 834 -30.87 9.13 -35.71
N HIS A 835 -30.99 7.98 -35.06
CA HIS A 835 -30.09 7.60 -33.97
C HIS A 835 -28.66 7.37 -34.46
N LEU A 836 -28.47 6.70 -35.60
CA LEU A 836 -27.13 6.44 -36.16
C LEU A 836 -26.46 7.72 -36.66
N GLU A 837 -27.20 8.67 -37.22
CA GLU A 837 -26.67 10.00 -37.57
C GLU A 837 -26.23 10.79 -36.34
N ARG A 838 -27.04 10.77 -35.29
CA ARG A 838 -26.70 11.37 -33.99
C ARG A 838 -25.45 10.73 -33.38
N ALA A 839 -25.35 9.40 -33.44
CA ALA A 839 -24.20 8.66 -32.94
C ALA A 839 -22.92 9.04 -33.72
N VAL A 840 -22.98 9.07 -35.05
CA VAL A 840 -21.85 9.50 -35.90
C VAL A 840 -21.40 10.91 -35.54
N ALA A 841 -22.34 11.85 -35.36
CA ALA A 841 -22.01 13.22 -34.98
C ALA A 841 -21.34 13.28 -33.59
N LEU A 842 -21.88 12.57 -32.59
CA LEU A 842 -21.33 12.57 -31.22
C LEU A 842 -19.95 11.91 -31.15
N GLU A 843 -19.77 10.77 -31.80
CA GLU A 843 -18.51 10.03 -31.80
C GLU A 843 -17.41 10.77 -32.57
N THR A 844 -17.79 11.49 -33.64
CA THR A 844 -16.87 12.40 -34.36
C THR A 844 -16.42 13.54 -33.45
N ARG A 845 -17.33 14.20 -32.72
CA ARG A 845 -16.98 15.27 -31.77
C ARG A 845 -16.16 14.78 -30.58
N THR A 846 -16.41 13.55 -30.14
CA THR A 846 -15.66 12.91 -29.04
C THR A 846 -14.25 12.50 -29.50
N GLY A 847 -14.07 12.23 -30.80
CA GLY A 847 -12.83 11.67 -31.34
C GLY A 847 -12.72 10.15 -31.21
N SER A 848 -13.81 9.47 -30.87
CA SER A 848 -13.87 8.02 -30.58
C SER A 848 -13.77 7.17 -31.84
N GLN A 849 -12.55 6.88 -32.31
CA GLN A 849 -12.31 6.25 -33.62
C GLN A 849 -12.88 4.83 -33.73
N ALA A 850 -12.67 3.99 -32.71
CA ALA A 850 -13.15 2.61 -32.71
C ALA A 850 -14.68 2.54 -32.72
N TRP A 851 -15.32 3.39 -31.92
CA TRP A 851 -16.77 3.45 -31.81
C TRP A 851 -17.42 4.03 -33.07
N LEU A 852 -16.82 5.07 -33.66
CA LEU A 852 -17.26 5.62 -34.95
C LEU A 852 -17.24 4.53 -36.03
N ALA A 853 -16.16 3.75 -36.14
CA ALA A 853 -16.09 2.65 -37.11
C ALA A 853 -17.22 1.63 -36.90
N LEU A 854 -17.48 1.22 -35.66
CA LEU A 854 -18.57 0.30 -35.34
C LEU A 854 -19.96 0.87 -35.68
N THR A 855 -20.20 2.15 -35.37
CA THR A 855 -21.46 2.83 -35.71
C THR A 855 -21.67 2.93 -37.22
N GLN A 856 -20.61 3.20 -37.98
CA GLN A 856 -20.68 3.21 -39.46
C GLN A 856 -21.03 1.81 -40.00
N LEU A 857 -20.50 0.72 -39.43
CA LEU A 857 -20.90 -0.64 -39.77
C LEU A 857 -22.37 -0.93 -39.44
N ARG A 858 -22.85 -0.51 -38.26
CA ARG A 858 -24.27 -0.60 -37.89
C ARG A 858 -25.16 0.16 -38.88
N TYR A 859 -24.75 1.36 -39.27
CA TYR A 859 -25.47 2.19 -40.24
C TYR A 859 -25.51 1.51 -41.62
N ALA A 860 -24.37 1.00 -42.09
CA ALA A 860 -24.31 0.26 -43.35
C ALA A 860 -25.28 -0.93 -43.37
N ARG A 861 -25.35 -1.70 -42.28
CA ARG A 861 -26.28 -2.83 -42.15
C ARG A 861 -27.73 -2.42 -42.14
N MET A 862 -28.06 -1.36 -41.40
CA MET A 862 -29.42 -0.84 -41.33
C MET A 862 -29.91 -0.42 -42.72
N LEU A 863 -29.08 0.32 -43.46
CA LEU A 863 -29.37 0.72 -44.84
C LEU A 863 -29.51 -0.49 -45.78
N ALA A 864 -28.64 -1.49 -45.65
CA ALA A 864 -28.72 -2.73 -46.41
C ALA A 864 -30.04 -3.48 -46.15
N ALA A 865 -30.49 -3.51 -44.90
CA ALA A 865 -31.74 -4.16 -44.50
C ALA A 865 -32.99 -3.37 -44.92
N ARG A 866 -32.96 -2.04 -44.88
CA ARG A 866 -34.07 -1.17 -45.33
C ARG A 866 -34.29 -1.28 -46.83
N GLY A 867 -33.21 -1.25 -47.62
CA GLY A 867 -33.26 -1.47 -49.07
C GLY A 867 -33.99 -0.39 -49.88
N ALA A 868 -34.12 0.84 -49.37
CA ALA A 868 -34.74 1.94 -50.11
C ALA A 868 -33.86 2.41 -51.28
N PRO A 869 -34.41 3.13 -52.28
CA PRO A 869 -33.62 3.68 -53.38
C PRO A 869 -32.43 4.52 -52.87
N GLY A 870 -31.22 4.18 -53.29
CA GLY A 870 -29.99 4.85 -52.86
C GLY A 870 -29.34 4.29 -51.59
N ASP A 871 -30.05 3.48 -50.78
CA ASP A 871 -29.50 2.91 -49.54
C ASP A 871 -28.29 2.03 -49.79
N ARG A 872 -28.29 1.25 -50.89
CA ARG A 872 -27.15 0.38 -51.21
C ARG A 872 -25.86 1.16 -51.48
N ALA A 873 -25.95 2.33 -52.11
CA ALA A 873 -24.79 3.18 -52.34
C ALA A 873 -24.29 3.79 -51.03
N ARG A 874 -25.21 4.30 -50.20
CA ARG A 874 -24.91 4.84 -48.86
C ARG A 874 -24.34 3.76 -47.93
N ALA A 875 -24.88 2.55 -47.96
CA ALA A 875 -24.39 1.42 -47.17
C ALA A 875 -22.94 1.07 -47.51
N ARG A 876 -22.58 1.07 -48.80
CA ARG A 876 -21.20 0.86 -49.25
C ARG A 876 -20.28 1.99 -48.78
N GLU A 877 -20.70 3.24 -48.89
CA GLU A 877 -19.92 4.39 -48.40
C GLU A 877 -19.63 4.27 -46.90
N ARG A 878 -20.66 3.96 -46.11
CA ARG A 878 -20.56 3.76 -44.65
C ARG A 878 -19.66 2.58 -44.29
N ALA A 879 -19.81 1.44 -44.96
CA ALA A 879 -18.96 0.26 -44.75
C ALA A 879 -17.50 0.52 -45.14
N ALA A 880 -17.26 1.22 -46.26
CA ALA A 880 -15.92 1.60 -46.70
C ALA A 880 -15.24 2.55 -45.70
N ALA A 881 -15.95 3.56 -45.19
CA ALA A 881 -15.43 4.47 -44.17
C ALA A 881 -15.05 3.72 -42.88
N ALA A 882 -15.86 2.74 -42.46
CA ALA A 882 -15.55 1.91 -41.30
C ALA A 882 -14.30 1.04 -41.51
N LEU A 883 -14.17 0.41 -42.68
CA LEU A 883 -13.02 -0.43 -43.03
C LEU A 883 -11.73 0.38 -43.13
N ASP A 884 -11.80 1.57 -43.72
CA ASP A 884 -10.68 2.50 -43.81
C ASP A 884 -10.19 2.91 -42.41
N ALA A 885 -11.10 3.27 -41.50
CA ALA A 885 -10.76 3.52 -40.09
C ALA A 885 -10.17 2.27 -39.41
N ALA A 886 -10.78 1.09 -39.60
CA ALA A 886 -10.30 -0.16 -39.00
C ALA A 886 -8.90 -0.55 -39.49
N ARG A 887 -8.57 -0.32 -40.76
CA ARG A 887 -7.22 -0.55 -41.32
C ARG A 887 -6.21 0.45 -40.77
N ARG A 888 -6.56 1.74 -40.73
CA ARG A 888 -5.67 2.80 -40.21
C ARG A 888 -5.31 2.61 -38.74
N HIS A 889 -6.27 2.18 -37.92
CA HIS A 889 -6.11 2.13 -36.46
C HIS A 889 -5.97 0.71 -35.89
N GLY A 890 -5.99 -0.33 -36.73
CA GLY A 890 -5.80 -1.72 -36.31
C GLY A 890 -7.00 -2.33 -35.57
N PHE A 891 -8.22 -1.95 -35.93
CA PHE A 891 -9.45 -2.48 -35.31
C PHE A 891 -9.84 -3.84 -35.91
N ALA A 892 -9.05 -4.88 -35.65
CA ALA A 892 -9.18 -6.16 -36.32
C ALA A 892 -10.57 -6.82 -36.13
N ALA A 893 -11.22 -6.59 -34.99
CA ALA A 893 -12.59 -7.06 -34.75
C ALA A 893 -13.60 -6.54 -35.79
N PHE A 894 -13.38 -5.35 -36.34
CA PHE A 894 -14.28 -4.70 -37.28
C PHE A 894 -13.93 -4.96 -38.75
N LEU A 895 -12.69 -5.40 -39.03
CA LEU A 895 -12.24 -5.70 -40.39
C LEU A 895 -13.01 -6.87 -41.00
N ALA A 896 -13.03 -8.02 -40.32
CA ALA A 896 -13.74 -9.21 -40.81
C ALA A 896 -15.23 -8.93 -40.99
N GLU A 897 -15.80 -8.13 -40.08
CA GLU A 897 -17.20 -7.74 -40.09
C GLU A 897 -17.56 -6.82 -41.27
N GLY A 898 -16.73 -5.80 -41.53
CA GLY A 898 -16.93 -4.88 -42.65
C GLY A 898 -16.65 -5.51 -44.02
N GLU A 899 -15.65 -6.39 -44.13
CA GLU A 899 -15.32 -7.07 -45.39
C GLU A 899 -16.38 -8.09 -45.80
N GLY A 900 -17.02 -8.74 -44.82
CA GLY A 900 -18.22 -9.56 -45.06
C GLY A 900 -19.36 -8.72 -45.62
N LEU A 901 -19.71 -7.62 -44.95
CA LEU A 901 -20.81 -6.74 -45.36
C LEU A 901 -20.57 -6.10 -46.73
N LEU A 902 -19.33 -5.68 -47.02
CA LEU A 902 -19.01 -5.08 -48.32
C LEU A 902 -19.19 -6.08 -49.46
N ARG A 903 -18.75 -7.34 -49.28
CA ARG A 903 -18.98 -8.43 -50.25
C ARG A 903 -20.47 -8.70 -50.47
N GLU A 904 -21.25 -8.79 -49.40
CA GLU A 904 -22.72 -8.94 -49.49
C GLU A 904 -23.37 -7.78 -50.30
N LEU A 905 -22.89 -6.54 -50.07
CA LEU A 905 -23.35 -5.37 -50.79
C LEU A 905 -22.85 -5.31 -52.25
N GLU A 906 -21.74 -5.94 -52.59
CA GLU A 906 -21.17 -5.99 -53.95
C GLU A 906 -21.84 -7.07 -54.81
N GLU A 907 -21.98 -8.29 -54.29
CA GLU A 907 -22.48 -9.47 -55.01
C GLU A 907 -23.96 -9.35 -55.41
N GLY A 908 -24.72 -8.48 -54.74
CA GLY A 908 -26.13 -8.26 -55.07
C GLY A 908 -27.04 -9.29 -54.44
N TYR A 909 -28.08 -8.77 -53.82
CA TYR A 909 -29.10 -9.51 -53.11
C TYR A 909 -29.83 -10.47 -54.07
N ALA A 910 -29.30 -11.67 -54.29
CA ALA A 910 -30.10 -12.82 -54.69
C ALA A 910 -30.83 -13.29 -53.44
N GLY A 911 -32.13 -13.04 -53.39
CA GLY A 911 -32.98 -13.13 -52.20
C GLY A 911 -32.60 -14.22 -51.19
N ALA A 912 -32.13 -13.78 -50.03
CA ALA A 912 -32.34 -14.47 -48.77
C ALA A 912 -32.58 -13.35 -47.74
N GLY A 913 -33.82 -13.23 -47.26
CA GLY A 913 -34.11 -12.51 -46.01
C GLY A 913 -33.24 -13.05 -44.88
N PRO A 914 -33.21 -12.40 -43.69
CA PRO A 914 -32.41 -12.89 -42.58
C PRO A 914 -32.78 -14.36 -42.35
N ALA A 915 -31.88 -15.27 -42.71
CA ALA A 915 -32.06 -16.66 -42.37
C ALA A 915 -32.16 -16.66 -40.84
N PRO A 916 -33.26 -17.15 -40.25
CA PRO A 916 -33.16 -17.67 -38.91
C PRO A 916 -31.98 -18.63 -39.01
N ARG A 917 -31.00 -18.53 -38.11
CA ARG A 917 -30.18 -19.70 -37.79
C ARG A 917 -31.16 -20.73 -37.22
N ALA A 918 -31.89 -21.38 -38.12
CA ALA A 918 -32.64 -22.57 -37.84
C ALA A 918 -31.61 -23.50 -37.23
N ALA A 919 -31.85 -23.86 -35.98
CA ALA A 919 -31.21 -25.00 -35.36
C ALA A 919 -31.23 -26.11 -36.42
N ALA A 920 -30.07 -26.46 -36.95
CA ALA A 920 -29.93 -27.67 -37.70
C ALA A 920 -30.38 -28.77 -36.74
N ALA A 921 -31.60 -29.27 -36.93
CA ALA A 921 -32.05 -30.48 -36.30
C ALA A 921 -31.09 -31.55 -36.80
N ALA A 922 -30.08 -31.84 -35.99
CA ALA A 922 -29.10 -32.84 -36.34
C ALA A 922 -29.78 -34.18 -36.42
N ALA A 923 -29.56 -34.88 -37.53
CA ALA A 923 -29.82 -36.30 -37.61
C ALA A 923 -29.14 -36.97 -36.41
N SER A 924 -29.90 -37.67 -35.58
CA SER A 924 -29.34 -38.39 -34.44
C SER A 924 -28.35 -39.43 -34.95
N ALA A 925 -27.09 -39.34 -34.51
CA ALA A 925 -26.11 -40.39 -34.76
C ALA A 925 -26.49 -41.62 -33.94
N ARG A 926 -26.29 -42.84 -34.46
CA ARG A 926 -26.52 -44.08 -33.68
C ARG A 926 -25.20 -44.53 -33.07
N GLY A 927 -25.19 -44.65 -31.74
CA GLY A 927 -24.06 -45.17 -30.96
C GLY A 927 -24.41 -46.54 -30.37
N ARG A 928 -23.42 -47.43 -30.27
CA ARG A 928 -23.55 -48.71 -29.55
C ARG A 928 -22.52 -48.73 -28.43
N PHE A 929 -22.91 -49.08 -27.22
CA PHE A 929 -22.04 -49.21 -26.06
C PHE A 929 -22.50 -50.39 -25.20
N VAL A 930 -22.35 -51.60 -25.74
CA VAL A 930 -22.92 -52.83 -25.17
C VAL A 930 -21.82 -53.73 -24.61
N ARG A 931 -22.05 -54.34 -23.45
CA ARG A 931 -21.14 -55.33 -22.87
C ARG A 931 -21.45 -56.74 -23.37
N GLU A 932 -20.50 -57.36 -24.07
CA GLU A 932 -20.56 -58.76 -24.53
C GLU A 932 -19.51 -59.58 -23.75
N GLY A 933 -19.91 -60.20 -22.64
CA GLY A 933 -18.99 -60.93 -21.75
C GLY A 933 -17.99 -60.03 -21.04
N ASP A 934 -16.68 -60.26 -21.25
CA ASP A 934 -15.59 -59.48 -20.64
C ASP A 934 -15.10 -58.29 -21.51
N VAL A 935 -15.82 -58.00 -22.61
CA VAL A 935 -15.50 -56.91 -23.54
C VAL A 935 -16.71 -56.01 -23.80
N TRP A 936 -16.44 -54.72 -24.00
CA TRP A 936 -17.41 -53.72 -24.45
C TRP A 936 -17.28 -53.53 -25.95
N VAL A 937 -18.39 -53.67 -26.67
CA VAL A 937 -18.53 -53.30 -28.07
C VAL A 937 -19.00 -51.86 -28.13
N VAL A 938 -18.11 -50.98 -28.61
CA VAL A 938 -18.37 -49.54 -28.70
C VAL A 938 -18.35 -49.13 -30.16
N ALA A 939 -19.39 -48.44 -30.64
CA ALA A 939 -19.49 -47.98 -32.03
C ALA A 939 -20.15 -46.60 -32.14
N LEU A 940 -19.73 -45.81 -33.14
CA LEU A 940 -20.37 -44.56 -33.55
C LEU A 940 -20.19 -44.39 -35.06
N ASP A 941 -21.28 -44.12 -35.79
CA ASP A 941 -21.29 -43.82 -37.23
C ASP A 941 -20.49 -44.81 -38.11
N GLY A 942 -20.60 -46.11 -37.82
CA GLY A 942 -19.97 -47.19 -38.59
C GLY A 942 -18.54 -47.56 -38.16
N ALA A 943 -17.89 -46.79 -37.29
CA ALA A 943 -16.63 -47.16 -36.66
C ALA A 943 -16.89 -47.91 -35.34
N GLN A 944 -16.22 -49.06 -35.12
CA GLN A 944 -16.39 -49.88 -33.92
C GLN A 944 -15.06 -50.34 -33.32
N CYS A 945 -15.00 -50.48 -31.99
CA CYS A 945 -13.88 -51.08 -31.27
C CYS A 945 -14.38 -52.02 -30.16
N ARG A 946 -13.49 -52.93 -29.72
CA ARG A 946 -13.77 -53.84 -28.60
C ARG A 946 -12.79 -53.55 -27.45
N LEU A 947 -13.30 -53.13 -26.30
CA LEU A 947 -12.48 -52.78 -25.14
C LEU A 947 -12.67 -53.78 -24.00
N ARG A 948 -11.57 -54.27 -23.42
CA ARG A 948 -11.65 -55.10 -22.21
C ARG A 948 -12.28 -54.30 -21.05
N ASP A 949 -13.20 -54.94 -20.34
CA ASP A 949 -13.98 -54.34 -19.27
C ASP A 949 -13.12 -53.62 -18.21
N ALA A 950 -13.61 -52.47 -17.75
CA ALA A 950 -12.94 -51.61 -16.79
C ALA A 950 -13.98 -50.76 -16.05
N ARG A 951 -13.66 -50.37 -14.81
CA ARG A 951 -14.53 -49.56 -13.95
C ARG A 951 -15.07 -48.32 -14.66
N GLY A 952 -14.20 -47.60 -15.37
CA GLY A 952 -14.59 -46.39 -16.10
C GLY A 952 -15.57 -46.64 -17.25
N LEU A 953 -15.49 -47.79 -17.94
CA LEU A 953 -16.44 -48.12 -19.02
C LEU A 953 -17.84 -48.43 -18.46
N ARG A 954 -17.91 -49.11 -17.30
CA ARG A 954 -19.17 -49.35 -16.58
C ARG A 954 -19.82 -48.04 -16.12
N VAL A 955 -19.03 -47.10 -15.61
CA VAL A 955 -19.50 -45.76 -15.22
C VAL A 955 -19.99 -44.97 -16.44
N LEU A 956 -19.24 -45.00 -17.55
CA LEU A 956 -19.65 -44.36 -18.80
C LEU A 956 -20.97 -44.93 -19.30
N ALA A 957 -21.13 -46.25 -19.38
CA ALA A 957 -22.39 -46.89 -19.79
C ALA A 957 -23.57 -46.44 -18.92
N HIS A 958 -23.37 -46.35 -17.60
CA HIS A 958 -24.41 -45.94 -16.68
C HIS A 958 -24.79 -44.45 -16.82
N LEU A 959 -23.81 -43.58 -17.10
CA LEU A 959 -24.07 -42.18 -17.42
C LEU A 959 -24.78 -42.01 -18.78
N LEU A 960 -24.42 -42.82 -19.78
CA LEU A 960 -25.07 -42.81 -21.09
C LEU A 960 -26.52 -43.31 -21.02
N ALA A 961 -26.83 -44.23 -20.10
CA ALA A 961 -28.18 -44.73 -19.84
C ALA A 961 -29.10 -43.69 -19.18
N HIS A 962 -28.53 -42.64 -18.58
CA HIS A 962 -29.26 -41.60 -17.85
C HIS A 962 -28.87 -40.19 -18.36
N PRO A 963 -29.11 -39.89 -19.65
CA PRO A 963 -28.73 -38.60 -20.22
C PRO A 963 -29.41 -37.44 -19.49
N GLY A 964 -28.62 -36.44 -19.07
CA GLY A 964 -29.11 -35.26 -18.35
C GLY A 964 -29.36 -35.47 -16.85
N ALA A 965 -29.27 -36.69 -16.33
CA ALA A 965 -29.46 -36.95 -14.90
C ALA A 965 -28.17 -36.69 -14.09
N GLU A 966 -28.30 -36.04 -12.94
CA GLU A 966 -27.22 -35.89 -11.96
C GLU A 966 -27.16 -37.13 -11.06
N LEU A 967 -26.11 -37.94 -11.20
CA LEU A 967 -25.92 -39.18 -10.43
C LEU A 967 -24.83 -38.98 -9.38
N HIS A 968 -25.11 -39.35 -8.13
CA HIS A 968 -24.17 -39.16 -7.04
C HIS A 968 -22.94 -40.08 -7.18
N ALA A 969 -21.77 -39.59 -6.78
CA ALA A 969 -20.51 -40.31 -6.95
C ALA A 969 -20.46 -41.67 -6.21
N LEU A 970 -21.18 -41.80 -5.08
CA LEU A 970 -21.30 -43.07 -4.35
C LEU A 970 -22.04 -44.13 -5.16
N ASP A 971 -23.10 -43.75 -5.87
CA ASP A 971 -23.91 -44.67 -6.67
C ASP A 971 -23.13 -45.15 -7.89
N LEU A 972 -22.43 -44.23 -8.56
CA LEU A 972 -21.54 -44.56 -9.67
C LEU A 972 -20.35 -45.42 -9.24
N TYR A 973 -19.83 -45.19 -8.02
CA TYR A 973 -18.76 -46.02 -7.46
C TYR A 973 -19.23 -47.46 -7.21
N ALA A 974 -20.46 -47.65 -6.72
CA ALA A 974 -21.07 -48.97 -6.54
C ALA A 974 -21.28 -49.68 -7.90
N VAL A 975 -21.83 -48.99 -8.91
CA VAL A 975 -22.03 -49.52 -10.27
C VAL A 975 -20.72 -49.91 -10.95
N SER A 976 -19.61 -49.22 -10.61
CA SER A 976 -18.28 -49.54 -11.13
C SER A 976 -17.66 -50.82 -10.55
N GLY A 977 -18.29 -51.46 -9.55
CA GLY A 977 -17.80 -52.66 -8.85
C GLY A 977 -17.16 -52.36 -7.48
N GLY A 978 -17.43 -51.19 -6.89
CA GLY A 978 -17.14 -50.90 -5.47
C GLY A 978 -18.22 -51.45 -4.54
N ARG A 979 -17.91 -51.71 -3.27
CA ARG A 979 -18.93 -52.09 -2.27
C ARG A 979 -19.89 -50.91 -2.02
N PRO A 980 -21.22 -51.09 -2.08
CA PRO A 980 -22.19 -50.02 -1.80
C PRO A 980 -22.17 -49.63 -0.31
N ALA A 981 -22.33 -48.33 -0.03
CA ALA A 981 -22.31 -47.75 1.31
C ALA A 981 -23.65 -47.88 2.06
N GLY A 982 -24.41 -48.95 1.82
CA GLY A 982 -25.70 -49.20 2.50
C GLY A 982 -25.56 -49.74 3.93
N GLU A 983 -24.35 -50.08 4.38
CA GLU A 983 -24.06 -50.58 5.74
C GLU A 983 -23.11 -49.67 6.54
N VAL A 984 -22.84 -48.45 6.07
CA VAL A 984 -22.04 -47.48 6.83
C VAL A 984 -22.94 -46.31 7.18
N VAL A 985 -23.33 -46.25 8.46
CA VAL A 985 -23.87 -45.05 9.09
C VAL A 985 -22.98 -43.88 8.69
N ASP A 986 -23.57 -42.80 8.19
CA ASP A 986 -22.89 -41.54 7.93
C ASP A 986 -22.34 -41.00 9.27
N ALA A 987 -21.16 -41.50 9.65
CA ALA A 987 -20.32 -40.85 10.61
C ALA A 987 -19.80 -39.61 9.88
N GLY A 988 -20.51 -38.50 10.08
CA GLY A 988 -20.06 -37.17 9.68
C GLY A 988 -18.61 -36.92 10.10
N ASP A 989 -18.00 -35.92 9.47
CA ASP A 989 -16.60 -35.47 9.64
C ASP A 989 -15.94 -36.01 10.91
N ALA A 990 -14.87 -36.81 10.75
CA ALA A 990 -14.06 -37.33 11.85
C ALA A 990 -13.27 -36.23 12.59
N GLY A 991 -13.77 -35.00 12.60
CA GLY A 991 -13.15 -33.82 13.17
C GLY A 991 -11.89 -33.36 12.41
N PRO A 992 -11.30 -32.25 12.88
CA PRO A 992 -10.00 -31.81 12.42
C PRO A 992 -8.91 -32.84 12.74
N ALA A 993 -7.88 -32.95 11.88
CA ALA A 993 -6.74 -33.86 12.12
C ALA A 993 -6.03 -33.63 13.47
N LEU A 994 -6.20 -32.44 14.08
CA LEU A 994 -5.81 -32.10 15.44
C LEU A 994 -7.00 -31.41 16.13
N ASP A 995 -7.46 -31.96 17.25
CA ASP A 995 -8.54 -31.37 18.03
C ASP A 995 -8.10 -30.06 18.76
N ALA A 996 -9.07 -29.33 19.30
CA ALA A 996 -8.82 -28.05 19.97
C ALA A 996 -7.97 -28.19 21.24
N ALA A 997 -8.05 -29.34 21.93
CA ALA A 997 -7.29 -29.60 23.15
C ALA A 997 -5.82 -29.91 22.83
N ALA A 998 -5.54 -30.69 21.79
CA ALA A 998 -4.21 -30.97 21.29
C ALA A 998 -3.51 -29.70 20.78
N LYS A 999 -4.22 -28.82 20.07
CA LYS A 999 -3.68 -27.52 19.64
C LYS A 999 -3.34 -26.59 20.81
N ALA A 1000 -4.20 -26.56 21.83
CA ALA A 1000 -3.93 -25.78 23.04
C ALA A 1000 -2.69 -26.33 23.78
N ALA A 1001 -2.56 -27.66 23.88
CA ALA A 1001 -1.40 -28.31 24.48
C ALA A 1001 -0.10 -28.04 23.71
N TYR A 1002 -0.12 -28.12 22.37
CA TYR A 1002 1.06 -27.80 21.56
C TYR A 1002 1.46 -26.33 21.63
N ARG A 1003 0.50 -25.39 21.67
CA ARG A 1003 0.79 -23.96 21.86
C ARG A 1003 1.39 -23.68 23.23
N ALA A 1004 0.85 -24.30 24.28
CA ALA A 1004 1.41 -24.16 25.63
C ALA A 1004 2.84 -24.70 25.69
N ARG A 1005 3.10 -25.88 25.10
CA ARG A 1005 4.45 -26.47 25.06
C ARG A 1005 5.45 -25.65 24.25
N LEU A 1006 5.02 -25.06 23.13
CA LEU A 1006 5.87 -24.14 22.35
C LEU A 1006 6.21 -22.86 23.12
N ALA A 1007 5.28 -22.34 23.93
CA ALA A 1007 5.55 -21.19 24.79
C ALA A 1007 6.55 -21.54 25.89
N GLU A 1008 6.41 -22.69 26.55
CA GLU A 1008 7.37 -23.21 27.53
C GLU A 1008 8.77 -23.41 26.91
N LEU A 1009 8.86 -24.03 25.74
CA LEU A 1009 10.12 -24.26 25.05
C LEU A 1009 10.78 -22.96 24.58
N ALA A 1010 9.99 -21.94 24.22
CA ALA A 1010 10.53 -20.61 23.89
C ALA A 1010 11.10 -19.90 25.13
N GLU A 1011 10.46 -20.05 26.30
CA GLU A 1011 11.01 -19.57 27.57
C GLU A 1011 12.28 -20.34 27.98
N GLU A 1012 12.28 -21.67 27.84
CA GLU A 1012 13.46 -22.50 28.09
C GLU A 1012 14.63 -22.18 27.14
N LEU A 1013 14.36 -21.88 25.86
CA LEU A 1013 15.35 -21.45 24.88
C LEU A 1013 15.93 -20.08 25.25
N ALA A 1014 15.07 -19.10 25.54
CA ALA A 1014 15.51 -17.76 25.95
C ALA A 1014 16.31 -17.78 27.27
N GLU A 1015 15.91 -18.64 28.21
CA GLU A 1015 16.66 -18.88 29.44
C GLU A 1015 18.03 -19.53 29.14
N ALA A 1016 18.07 -20.58 28.33
CA ALA A 1016 19.31 -21.27 27.97
C ALA A 1016 20.30 -20.37 27.22
N GLU A 1017 19.81 -19.50 26.32
CA GLU A 1017 20.60 -18.48 25.63
C GLU A 1017 21.15 -17.44 26.61
N ARG A 1018 20.33 -16.99 27.57
CA ARG A 1018 20.73 -16.04 28.62
C ARG A 1018 21.82 -16.59 29.55
N PHE A 1019 21.85 -17.90 29.78
CA PHE A 1019 22.86 -18.58 30.60
C PHE A 1019 23.98 -19.25 29.78
N HIS A 1020 24.02 -19.06 28.46
CA HIS A 1020 25.01 -19.64 27.55
C HIS A 1020 25.12 -21.18 27.60
N ASP A 1021 24.02 -21.89 27.84
CA ASP A 1021 23.96 -23.36 27.84
C ASP A 1021 23.58 -23.88 26.44
N ALA A 1022 24.57 -24.00 25.56
CA ALA A 1022 24.39 -24.41 24.17
C ALA A 1022 23.69 -25.78 24.00
N GLY A 1023 23.94 -26.72 24.92
CA GLY A 1023 23.33 -28.06 24.86
C GLY A 1023 21.86 -28.09 25.26
N ARG A 1024 21.41 -27.18 26.15
CA ARG A 1024 19.98 -26.97 26.40
C ARG A 1024 19.31 -26.21 25.25
N ALA A 1025 19.96 -25.19 24.70
CA ALA A 1025 19.44 -24.40 23.59
C ALA A 1025 19.20 -25.26 22.33
N GLU A 1026 20.16 -26.10 21.94
CA GLU A 1026 19.99 -27.01 20.79
C GLU A 1026 18.85 -28.01 20.98
N ARG A 1027 18.65 -28.53 22.21
CA ARG A 1027 17.56 -29.46 22.51
C ARG A 1027 16.19 -28.79 22.46
N ALA A 1028 16.07 -27.60 23.04
CA ALA A 1028 14.83 -26.82 23.00
C ALA A 1028 14.47 -26.45 21.55
N GLN A 1029 15.45 -26.00 20.75
CA GLN A 1029 15.24 -25.67 19.34
C GLN A 1029 14.83 -26.91 18.52
N ALA A 1030 15.48 -28.05 18.72
CA ALA A 1030 15.11 -29.30 18.02
C ALA A 1030 13.69 -29.77 18.36
N GLU A 1031 13.23 -29.59 19.60
CA GLU A 1031 11.86 -29.92 20.02
C GLU A 1031 10.84 -28.93 19.44
N ILE A 1032 11.18 -27.63 19.36
CA ILE A 1032 10.37 -26.60 18.69
C ILE A 1032 10.18 -26.94 17.20
N ASP A 1033 11.24 -27.30 16.50
CA ASP A 1033 11.20 -27.64 15.08
C ASP A 1033 10.32 -28.89 14.84
N ALA A 1034 10.48 -29.93 15.67
CA ALA A 1034 9.67 -31.14 15.59
C ALA A 1034 8.17 -30.90 15.84
N LEU A 1035 7.82 -30.08 16.86
CA LEU A 1035 6.44 -29.71 17.15
C LEU A 1035 5.84 -28.85 16.04
N THR A 1036 6.63 -27.95 15.45
CA THR A 1036 6.21 -27.10 14.33
C THR A 1036 5.89 -27.93 13.08
N GLU A 1037 6.71 -28.95 12.76
CA GLU A 1037 6.41 -29.88 11.67
C GLU A 1037 5.17 -30.75 11.92
N GLU A 1038 4.94 -31.17 13.16
CA GLU A 1038 3.75 -31.95 13.55
C GLU A 1038 2.46 -31.12 13.39
N ILE A 1039 2.49 -29.84 13.82
CA ILE A 1039 1.37 -28.90 13.63
C ILE A 1039 1.15 -28.64 12.14
N ALA A 1040 2.22 -28.40 11.36
CA ALA A 1040 2.13 -28.14 9.93
C ALA A 1040 1.50 -29.31 9.15
N ARG A 1041 1.60 -30.55 9.65
CA ARG A 1041 0.88 -31.71 9.08
C ARG A 1041 -0.64 -31.67 9.32
N GLY A 1042 -1.08 -31.07 10.43
CA GLY A 1042 -2.48 -31.00 10.86
C GLY A 1042 -3.28 -29.76 10.41
N VAL A 1043 -2.63 -28.68 9.96
CA VAL A 1043 -3.28 -27.45 9.45
C VAL A 1043 -2.92 -27.14 7.99
N GLY A 1044 -3.90 -26.67 7.21
CA GLY A 1044 -3.75 -26.21 5.83
C GLY A 1044 -3.34 -24.74 5.69
N LEU A 1045 -3.15 -24.29 4.44
CA LEU A 1045 -2.77 -22.91 4.09
C LEU A 1045 -3.70 -21.88 4.76
N GLY A 1046 -3.12 -20.95 5.53
CA GLY A 1046 -3.87 -19.92 6.27
C GLY A 1046 -4.43 -20.36 7.62
N GLY A 1047 -3.92 -21.45 8.21
CA GLY A 1047 -4.27 -21.86 9.59
C GLY A 1047 -5.62 -22.57 9.71
N ARG A 1048 -6.19 -23.06 8.61
CA ARG A 1048 -7.45 -23.82 8.61
C ARG A 1048 -7.21 -25.30 8.85
N ASP A 1049 -8.13 -25.96 9.54
CA ASP A 1049 -8.00 -27.39 9.83
C ASP A 1049 -8.04 -28.27 8.59
N ARG A 1050 -7.15 -29.26 8.55
CA ARG A 1050 -7.18 -30.30 7.52
C ARG A 1050 -8.15 -31.39 7.96
N THR A 1051 -9.23 -31.60 7.20
CA THR A 1051 -10.25 -32.64 7.48
C THR A 1051 -9.94 -33.95 6.74
N VAL A 1052 -10.28 -35.09 7.35
CA VAL A 1052 -10.16 -36.41 6.72
C VAL A 1052 -11.32 -36.59 5.72
N ALA A 1053 -11.02 -36.85 4.44
CA ALA A 1053 -12.01 -36.86 3.36
C ALA A 1053 -13.16 -37.87 3.57
N SER A 1054 -14.40 -37.40 3.41
CA SER A 1054 -15.64 -38.18 3.51
C SER A 1054 -15.72 -39.32 2.47
N ALA A 1055 -16.56 -40.32 2.71
CA ALA A 1055 -16.77 -41.43 1.78
C ALA A 1055 -17.21 -40.96 0.38
N ALA A 1056 -17.99 -39.88 0.30
CA ALA A 1056 -18.43 -39.26 -0.95
C ALA A 1056 -17.27 -38.61 -1.71
N GLU A 1057 -16.29 -38.02 -1.01
CA GLU A 1057 -15.12 -37.40 -1.63
C GLU A 1057 -14.15 -38.46 -2.20
N ARG A 1058 -13.95 -39.59 -1.49
CA ARG A 1058 -13.20 -40.74 -2.03
C ARG A 1058 -13.87 -41.34 -3.27
N ALA A 1059 -15.19 -41.50 -3.22
CA ALA A 1059 -15.97 -41.98 -4.36
C ALA A 1059 -15.88 -41.01 -5.56
N ARG A 1060 -16.00 -39.69 -5.33
CA ARG A 1060 -15.82 -38.66 -6.34
C ARG A 1060 -14.47 -38.78 -7.05
N GLN A 1061 -13.38 -38.89 -6.29
CA GLN A 1061 -12.03 -38.99 -6.84
C GLN A 1061 -11.84 -40.30 -7.63
N ALA A 1062 -12.32 -41.42 -7.11
CA ALA A 1062 -12.24 -42.72 -7.78
C ALA A 1062 -13.04 -42.75 -9.09
N VAL A 1063 -14.26 -42.23 -9.09
CA VAL A 1063 -15.13 -42.12 -10.28
C VAL A 1063 -14.49 -41.20 -11.33
N THR A 1064 -14.00 -40.03 -10.91
CA THR A 1064 -13.33 -39.07 -11.81
C THR A 1064 -12.10 -39.70 -12.48
N HIS A 1065 -11.27 -40.40 -11.71
CA HIS A 1065 -10.09 -41.07 -12.24
C HIS A 1065 -10.45 -42.21 -13.21
N ALA A 1066 -11.46 -43.02 -12.86
CA ALA A 1066 -11.94 -44.12 -13.69
C ALA A 1066 -12.50 -43.64 -15.04
N VAL A 1067 -13.33 -42.59 -15.03
CA VAL A 1067 -13.90 -41.98 -16.26
C VAL A 1067 -12.80 -41.42 -17.16
N ARG A 1068 -11.82 -40.69 -16.60
CA ARG A 1068 -10.68 -40.17 -17.37
C ARG A 1068 -9.85 -41.28 -18.02
N ALA A 1069 -9.58 -42.36 -17.29
CA ALA A 1069 -8.86 -43.51 -17.81
C ALA A 1069 -9.63 -44.20 -18.95
N ALA A 1070 -10.96 -44.32 -18.83
CA ALA A 1070 -11.79 -44.90 -19.88
C ALA A 1070 -11.86 -44.01 -21.13
N LEU A 1071 -12.02 -42.69 -20.98
CA LEU A 1071 -11.99 -41.74 -22.11
C LEU A 1071 -10.62 -41.73 -22.81
N LYS A 1072 -9.52 -41.85 -22.07
CA LYS A 1072 -8.18 -41.97 -22.65
C LYS A 1072 -8.02 -43.24 -23.49
N ARG A 1073 -8.57 -44.38 -23.04
CA ARG A 1073 -8.57 -45.65 -23.80
C ARG A 1073 -9.52 -45.59 -25.00
N LEU A 1074 -10.68 -44.96 -24.87
CA LEU A 1074 -11.59 -44.73 -26.00
C LEU A 1074 -10.94 -43.83 -27.05
N ARG A 1075 -10.17 -42.81 -26.65
CA ARG A 1075 -9.51 -41.90 -27.60
C ARG A 1075 -8.47 -42.60 -28.49
N SER A 1076 -7.81 -43.66 -28.01
CA SER A 1076 -6.85 -44.40 -28.84
C SER A 1076 -7.52 -45.30 -29.89
N GLU A 1077 -8.72 -45.80 -29.61
CA GLU A 1077 -9.43 -46.76 -30.49
C GLU A 1077 -10.55 -46.11 -31.33
N LEU A 1078 -11.26 -45.13 -30.77
CA LEU A 1078 -12.35 -44.36 -31.38
C LEU A 1078 -12.25 -42.87 -31.00
N PRO A 1079 -11.33 -42.10 -31.61
CA PRO A 1079 -11.09 -40.70 -31.28
C PRO A 1079 -12.35 -39.83 -31.36
N ALA A 1080 -13.15 -40.00 -32.42
CA ALA A 1080 -14.38 -39.24 -32.65
C ALA A 1080 -15.40 -39.39 -31.51
N LEU A 1081 -15.49 -40.59 -30.91
CA LEU A 1081 -16.39 -40.84 -29.79
C LEU A 1081 -15.85 -40.25 -28.49
N ALA A 1082 -14.55 -40.40 -28.22
CA ALA A 1082 -13.93 -39.86 -27.03
C ALA A 1082 -13.96 -38.32 -27.00
N ASP A 1083 -13.77 -37.68 -28.16
CA ASP A 1083 -13.81 -36.22 -28.29
C ASP A 1083 -15.24 -35.67 -28.21
N HIS A 1084 -16.25 -36.47 -28.57
CA HIS A 1084 -17.65 -36.16 -28.28
C HIS A 1084 -17.97 -36.28 -26.78
N LEU A 1085 -17.54 -37.37 -26.12
CA LEU A 1085 -17.90 -37.65 -24.72
C LEU A 1085 -17.12 -36.80 -23.70
N ALA A 1086 -15.84 -36.53 -23.93
CA ALA A 1086 -14.98 -35.84 -22.97
C ALA A 1086 -15.49 -34.45 -22.50
N PRO A 1087 -15.96 -33.55 -23.39
CA PRO A 1087 -16.51 -32.26 -22.97
C PRO A 1087 -17.96 -32.35 -22.45
N ARG A 1088 -18.61 -33.51 -22.59
CA ARG A 1088 -20.04 -33.72 -22.27
C ARG A 1088 -20.25 -34.52 -20.99
N ILE A 1089 -19.18 -35.05 -20.40
CA ILE A 1089 -19.24 -35.77 -19.12
C ILE A 1089 -18.67 -34.89 -18.02
N ARG A 1090 -19.57 -34.45 -17.12
CA ARG A 1090 -19.19 -33.73 -15.91
C ARG A 1090 -18.91 -34.75 -14.81
N THR A 1091 -17.76 -34.62 -14.16
CA THR A 1091 -17.38 -35.42 -12.99
C THR A 1091 -17.25 -34.52 -11.77
N GLY A 1092 -17.83 -34.94 -10.65
CA GLY A 1092 -17.98 -34.16 -9.43
C GLY A 1092 -18.64 -35.00 -8.35
N LEU A 1093 -19.09 -34.37 -7.25
CA LEU A 1093 -19.89 -35.08 -6.24
C LEU A 1093 -21.16 -35.67 -6.87
N TYR A 1094 -21.70 -34.96 -7.86
CA TYR A 1094 -22.66 -35.46 -8.84
C TYR A 1094 -21.99 -35.46 -10.22
N CYS A 1095 -22.19 -36.54 -10.97
CA CYS A 1095 -21.69 -36.69 -12.33
C CYS A 1095 -22.87 -36.79 -13.30
N ALA A 1096 -22.71 -36.26 -14.51
CA ALA A 1096 -23.76 -36.28 -15.53
C ALA A 1096 -23.16 -36.37 -16.93
N TYR A 1097 -23.85 -37.08 -17.82
CA TYR A 1097 -23.65 -36.96 -19.27
C TYR A 1097 -24.67 -35.95 -19.82
N LEU A 1098 -24.19 -34.92 -20.49
CA LEU A 1098 -25.00 -33.88 -21.12
C LEU A 1098 -24.97 -34.08 -22.64
N PRO A 1099 -26.03 -34.65 -23.25
CA PRO A 1099 -26.07 -34.87 -24.69
C PRO A 1099 -25.85 -33.58 -25.47
N ASP A 1100 -25.20 -33.67 -26.63
CA ASP A 1100 -25.04 -32.53 -27.52
C ASP A 1100 -26.37 -32.21 -28.24
N PRO A 1101 -26.98 -31.03 -28.01
CA PRO A 1101 -28.25 -30.69 -28.66
C PRO A 1101 -28.10 -30.47 -30.17
N THR A 1102 -26.87 -30.28 -30.66
CA THR A 1102 -26.55 -30.11 -32.08
C THR A 1102 -26.09 -31.40 -32.77
N ARG A 1103 -25.98 -32.51 -32.03
CA ARG A 1103 -25.70 -33.86 -32.57
C ARG A 1103 -26.08 -34.93 -31.54
N PRO A 1104 -27.39 -35.16 -31.30
CA PRO A 1104 -27.82 -36.16 -30.33
C PRO A 1104 -27.37 -37.55 -30.79
N ILE A 1105 -26.87 -38.37 -29.85
CA ILE A 1105 -26.53 -39.77 -30.11
C ILE A 1105 -27.62 -40.64 -29.46
N ASP A 1106 -28.26 -41.48 -30.28
CA ASP A 1106 -29.16 -42.52 -29.80
C ASP A 1106 -28.33 -43.78 -29.47
N TRP A 1107 -28.30 -44.16 -28.21
CA TRP A 1107 -27.41 -45.20 -27.69
C TRP A 1107 -28.11 -46.55 -27.54
N GLU A 1108 -27.56 -47.59 -28.16
CA GLU A 1108 -27.81 -48.99 -27.80
C GLU A 1108 -26.85 -49.37 -26.66
N LEU A 1109 -27.35 -49.59 -25.44
CA LEU A 1109 -26.57 -49.78 -24.21
C LEU A 1109 -26.67 -51.20 -23.64
#